data_AF-A0AAN6GD85-F1
#
_entry.id   AF-A0AAN6GD85-F1
#
_cell.length_a   1.000
_cell.length_b   1.000
_cell.length_c   1.000
_cell.angle_alpha   90.00
_cell.angle_beta   90.00
_cell.angle_gamma   90.00
#
_symmetry.space_group_name_H-M   'P 1'
#
loop_
_entity.id
_entity.type
_entity.pdbx_description
1 polymer ?
#
loop_
_entity_poly.entity_id
_entity_poly.type
_entity_poly.pdbx_seq_one_letter_code
_entity_poly.pdbx_strand_id
1 'polypeptide(L)'
;MLRLANLIGSVVLGASLARALPPLERNLAFHSPSSSLRHLGHDVADIASQIVDRHIEFIKRATEADGLVANWTGDFGPDGQMAYKGNVTFPYGIASGDPYDTSVILWTHPVPTESNVTQPICLTYQVSTDKAGKNVVASDYAWTTADVDYSYKVEATGLKAKTDYYYRFAACADHSVQSETGHFRTLPSSNDLFVSSLKFALFSCSNYPQGFFNSYAAAALKDLDVWLHVGDFIYEYAGDGSPDSYGDGRNISRVPEPNYEIVTLDDYRQRYKSYKTDAGLKALSAAHALFAVPDDHEVADNTWKGGSADSNNTAAGTVRNVTFTDRKRNAIKAYHEWMPIRQVDTTDTLRFWRRFQFGKLASFSMLDTRQFERDITDVYYNTEEVAAMSNDTNRSLMGGKQEQWLYNNLANDQKSGIQWKIVGQQIILAVTHQGATADAYNYDAWDGYLANRRRLFRTIRENNVQNSIFLSGDSHAAWSSDLIEAELLNSTKYDPTSGRGSLGVEFAGTAVSSPPSYGKNLTPQQYVARAQYLTQINRGLQFAEGQLRGYVTIDITPFKATAKYWGTPDILTPNTNETLIVTLEVKAGQNHLSRPLNGGKNVAYGALQSSVVKYGSDGLRGWNGTAYPAAAAPASSSTSSSSSTSLSTSSASSSSSSASTSASASASASASASASASASASA
;
A
#
# COMPACT_ATOMS: atom_id res chain seq x y z
N MET A 1 -41.52 41.76 -25.11
CA MET A 1 -40.24 42.02 -24.40
C MET A 1 -39.90 40.91 -23.41
N LEU A 2 -40.69 40.63 -22.35
CA LEU A 2 -40.38 39.55 -21.37
C LEU A 2 -39.97 38.19 -21.99
N ARG A 3 -40.73 37.67 -22.97
CA ARG A 3 -40.37 36.41 -23.65
C ARG A 3 -39.04 36.47 -24.42
N LEU A 4 -38.65 37.65 -24.90
CA LEU A 4 -37.37 37.85 -25.61
C LEU A 4 -36.20 37.96 -24.62
N ALA A 5 -36.42 38.64 -23.48
CA ALA A 5 -35.45 38.70 -22.39
C ALA A 5 -35.18 37.31 -21.78
N ASN A 6 -36.22 36.51 -21.56
CA ASN A 6 -36.07 35.12 -21.10
C ASN A 6 -35.32 34.26 -22.14
N LEU A 7 -35.61 34.41 -23.44
CA LEU A 7 -34.93 33.65 -24.49
C LEU A 7 -33.44 34.03 -24.59
N ILE A 8 -33.11 35.31 -24.51
CA ILE A 8 -31.72 35.79 -24.47
C ILE A 8 -31.02 35.29 -23.20
N GLY A 9 -31.68 35.36 -22.04
CA GLY A 9 -31.16 34.82 -20.78
C GLY A 9 -30.83 33.33 -20.86
N SER A 10 -31.72 32.50 -21.42
CA SER A 10 -31.47 31.07 -21.61
C SER A 10 -30.34 30.77 -22.60
N VAL A 11 -30.19 31.54 -23.68
CA VAL A 11 -29.08 31.35 -24.64
C VAL A 11 -27.74 31.77 -24.04
N VAL A 12 -27.69 32.87 -23.28
CA VAL A 12 -26.48 33.30 -22.57
C VAL A 12 -26.09 32.29 -21.48
N LEU A 13 -27.05 31.81 -20.69
CA LEU A 13 -26.82 30.79 -19.65
C LEU A 13 -26.22 29.51 -20.25
N GLY A 14 -26.80 28.99 -21.34
CA GLY A 14 -26.29 27.80 -22.02
C GLY A 14 -24.89 27.98 -22.62
N ALA A 15 -24.58 29.16 -23.17
CA ALA A 15 -23.26 29.47 -23.71
C ALA A 15 -22.18 29.61 -22.62
N SER A 16 -22.53 30.14 -21.44
CA SER A 16 -21.63 30.21 -20.29
C SER A 16 -21.42 28.85 -19.63
N LEU A 17 -22.48 28.04 -19.49
CA LEU A 17 -22.39 26.68 -18.96
C LEU A 17 -21.44 25.80 -19.79
N ALA A 18 -21.53 25.88 -21.12
CA ALA A 18 -20.64 25.18 -22.05
C ALA A 18 -19.15 25.61 -21.94
N ARG A 19 -18.85 26.75 -21.30
CA ARG A 19 -17.48 27.23 -21.03
C ARG A 19 -16.99 26.88 -19.63
N ALA A 20 -17.89 26.78 -18.66
CA ALA A 20 -17.57 26.42 -17.27
C ALA A 20 -17.32 24.91 -17.06
N LEU A 21 -17.93 24.06 -17.91
CA LEU A 21 -17.83 22.59 -17.79
C LEU A 21 -16.43 22.03 -18.11
N PRO A 22 -15.74 22.40 -19.22
CA PRO A 22 -14.48 21.74 -19.60
C PRO A 22 -13.31 21.89 -18.59
N PRO A 23 -13.12 23.03 -17.89
CA PRO A 23 -12.11 23.13 -16.84
C PRO A 23 -12.34 22.18 -15.64
N LEU A 24 -13.60 21.84 -15.35
CA LEU A 24 -13.96 20.89 -14.28
C LEU A 24 -13.76 19.44 -14.76
N GLU A 25 -14.23 19.10 -15.97
CA GLU A 25 -14.09 17.75 -16.56
C GLU A 25 -12.62 17.33 -16.73
N ARG A 26 -11.69 18.27 -16.94
CA ARG A 26 -10.25 17.96 -16.98
C ARG A 26 -9.68 17.56 -15.63
N ASN A 27 -10.32 17.92 -14.51
CA ASN A 27 -9.92 17.47 -13.18
C ASN A 27 -10.64 16.15 -12.82
N LEU A 28 -9.90 15.05 -12.96
CA LEU A 28 -10.31 13.67 -12.68
C LEU A 28 -10.66 13.42 -11.21
N ALA A 29 -10.54 14.38 -10.31
CA ALA A 29 -11.12 14.30 -8.96
C ALA A 29 -12.66 14.39 -8.98
N PHE A 30 -13.26 15.09 -9.96
CA PHE A 30 -14.72 15.15 -10.13
C PHE A 30 -15.31 13.85 -10.68
N HIS A 31 -14.48 13.00 -11.30
CA HIS A 31 -14.87 11.65 -11.69
C HIS A 31 -14.94 10.80 -10.42
N SER A 32 -16.12 10.80 -9.80
CA SER A 32 -16.36 10.06 -8.57
C SER A 32 -16.77 8.60 -8.87
N PRO A 33 -16.25 7.61 -8.13
CA PRO A 33 -16.82 6.26 -8.12
C PRO A 33 -18.25 6.23 -7.58
N SER A 34 -18.67 7.26 -6.82
CA SER A 34 -20.00 7.37 -6.23
C SER A 34 -20.98 8.20 -7.07
N SER A 35 -20.76 8.31 -8.38
CA SER A 35 -21.56 9.12 -9.32
C SER A 35 -23.07 8.85 -9.26
N SER A 36 -23.50 7.63 -8.93
CA SER A 36 -24.90 7.23 -8.77
C SER A 36 -25.51 7.60 -7.40
N LEU A 37 -24.71 8.05 -6.43
CA LEU A 37 -25.14 8.37 -5.07
C LEU A 37 -25.23 9.89 -4.88
N ARG A 38 -26.45 10.42 -4.79
CA ARG A 38 -26.73 11.88 -4.74
C ARG A 38 -25.99 12.69 -3.66
N HIS A 39 -25.44 12.05 -2.62
CA HIS A 39 -24.72 12.70 -1.53
C HIS A 39 -23.19 12.58 -1.61
N LEU A 40 -22.66 11.85 -2.60
CA LEU A 40 -21.21 11.62 -2.79
C LEU A 40 -20.74 11.80 -4.25
N GLY A 41 -21.64 11.64 -5.21
CA GLY A 41 -21.39 11.92 -6.62
C GLY A 41 -21.38 13.42 -6.92
N HIS A 42 -20.77 13.79 -8.05
CA HIS A 42 -20.76 15.15 -8.55
C HIS A 42 -21.61 15.26 -9.81
N ASP A 43 -22.61 16.14 -9.77
CA ASP A 43 -23.21 16.66 -10.99
C ASP A 43 -22.35 17.85 -11.45
N VAL A 44 -21.39 17.56 -12.34
CA VAL A 44 -20.44 18.58 -12.83
C VAL A 44 -21.17 19.69 -13.60
N ALA A 45 -22.33 19.39 -14.20
CA ALA A 45 -23.16 20.39 -14.87
C ALA A 45 -23.91 21.28 -13.87
N ASP A 46 -24.40 20.74 -12.75
CA ASP A 46 -24.96 21.54 -11.66
C ASP A 46 -23.88 22.43 -11.01
N ILE A 47 -22.69 21.88 -10.69
CA ILE A 47 -21.55 22.66 -10.18
C ILE A 47 -21.18 23.80 -11.15
N ALA A 48 -21.11 23.51 -12.45
CA ALA A 48 -20.88 24.51 -13.48
C ALA A 48 -22.01 25.56 -13.53
N SER A 49 -23.28 25.17 -13.40
CA SER A 49 -24.43 26.08 -13.34
C SER A 49 -24.34 27.00 -12.12
N GLN A 50 -24.05 26.47 -10.94
CA GLN A 50 -23.89 27.26 -9.73
C GLN A 50 -22.74 28.29 -9.85
N ILE A 51 -21.66 27.98 -10.58
CA ILE A 51 -20.60 28.95 -10.87
C ILE A 51 -21.12 30.04 -11.82
N VAL A 52 -21.87 29.68 -12.87
CA VAL A 52 -22.49 30.65 -13.80
C VAL A 52 -23.52 31.54 -13.10
N ASP A 53 -24.31 31.01 -12.15
CA ASP A 53 -25.26 31.80 -11.38
C ASP A 53 -24.56 32.82 -10.47
N ARG A 54 -23.45 32.42 -9.81
CA ARG A 54 -22.59 33.35 -9.06
C ARG A 54 -22.00 34.45 -9.96
N HIS A 55 -21.62 34.12 -11.20
CA HIS A 55 -21.15 35.09 -12.18
C HIS A 55 -22.24 36.10 -12.56
N ILE A 56 -23.47 35.63 -12.81
CA ILE A 56 -24.62 36.50 -13.11
C ILE A 56 -24.96 37.41 -11.93
N GLU A 57 -24.88 36.91 -10.69
CA GLU A 57 -25.02 37.76 -9.51
C GLU A 57 -23.90 38.79 -9.37
N PHE A 58 -22.66 38.44 -9.66
CA PHE A 58 -21.53 39.37 -9.66
C PHE A 58 -21.74 40.50 -10.68
N ILE A 59 -22.08 40.18 -11.93
CA ILE A 59 -22.40 41.18 -12.97
C ILE A 59 -23.56 42.09 -12.54
N LYS A 60 -24.62 41.55 -11.93
CA LYS A 60 -25.74 42.36 -11.41
C LYS A 60 -25.36 43.33 -10.29
N ARG A 61 -24.25 43.08 -9.58
CA ARG A 61 -23.73 43.91 -8.50
C ARG A 61 -22.65 44.90 -8.98
N ALA A 62 -22.02 44.65 -10.12
CA ALA A 62 -21.12 45.58 -10.77
C ALA A 62 -21.89 46.77 -11.34
N THR A 63 -21.60 47.98 -10.84
CA THR A 63 -22.15 49.23 -11.38
C THR A 63 -21.55 49.55 -12.76
N GLU A 64 -22.26 50.34 -13.59
CA GLU A 64 -21.91 50.67 -14.99
C GLU A 64 -20.52 51.33 -15.22
N ALA A 65 -19.73 51.58 -14.17
CA ALA A 65 -18.42 52.24 -14.23
C ALA A 65 -17.27 51.33 -14.72
N ASP A 66 -17.36 50.00 -14.57
CA ASP A 66 -16.21 49.08 -14.76
C ASP A 66 -16.03 48.58 -16.23
N GLY A 67 -16.64 49.26 -17.20
CA GLY A 67 -16.76 48.81 -18.59
C GLY A 67 -15.47 48.81 -19.46
N LEU A 68 -14.27 48.98 -18.90
CA LEU A 68 -13.03 49.18 -19.67
C LEU A 68 -11.77 48.46 -19.13
N VAL A 69 -11.84 47.14 -18.88
CA VAL A 69 -10.64 46.27 -18.86
C VAL A 69 -10.91 44.93 -19.56
N ALA A 70 -10.95 44.93 -20.89
CA ALA A 70 -11.17 43.72 -21.69
C ALA A 70 -9.91 43.29 -22.45
N ASN A 71 -9.06 42.50 -21.79
CA ASN A 71 -8.03 41.68 -22.46
C ASN A 71 -7.73 40.42 -21.61
N TRP A 72 -8.79 39.64 -21.35
CA TRP A 72 -8.80 38.40 -20.55
C TRP A 72 -9.38 37.26 -21.40
N THR A 73 -9.04 35.99 -21.16
CA THR A 73 -9.45 34.87 -22.05
C THR A 73 -10.91 34.41 -21.92
N GLY A 74 -11.79 35.28 -21.41
CA GLY A 74 -13.19 35.00 -21.09
C GLY A 74 -13.39 34.52 -19.66
N ASP A 75 -14.62 34.61 -19.15
CA ASP A 75 -14.92 34.49 -17.70
C ASP A 75 -14.58 33.13 -17.07
N PHE A 76 -14.39 32.10 -17.90
CA PHE A 76 -14.12 30.71 -17.53
C PHE A 76 -12.78 30.17 -18.08
N GLY A 77 -11.90 31.06 -18.57
CA GLY A 77 -10.52 30.72 -18.95
C GLY A 77 -9.61 30.47 -17.74
N PRO A 78 -8.32 30.15 -17.95
CA PRO A 78 -7.35 30.01 -16.85
C PRO A 78 -7.22 31.32 -16.03
N ASP A 79 -7.32 32.46 -16.70
CA ASP A 79 -7.32 33.80 -16.11
C ASP A 79 -8.75 34.38 -15.97
N GLY A 80 -9.81 33.59 -16.18
CA GLY A 80 -11.20 34.05 -16.19
C GLY A 80 -11.70 34.59 -14.85
N GLN A 81 -12.64 35.54 -14.87
CA GLN A 81 -13.10 36.27 -13.68
C GLN A 81 -13.60 35.38 -12.53
N MET A 82 -14.09 34.17 -12.85
CA MET A 82 -14.66 33.26 -11.86
C MET A 82 -13.64 32.42 -11.10
N ALA A 83 -12.38 32.34 -11.56
CA ALA A 83 -11.33 31.63 -10.84
C ALA A 83 -10.75 32.49 -9.70
N TYR A 84 -10.39 31.87 -8.58
CA TYR A 84 -9.69 32.53 -7.48
C TYR A 84 -8.39 33.20 -7.97
N LYS A 85 -8.15 34.44 -7.52
CA LYS A 85 -7.04 35.31 -7.97
C LYS A 85 -5.93 35.50 -6.95
N GLY A 86 -6.16 35.15 -5.70
CA GLY A 86 -5.14 35.21 -4.66
C GLY A 86 -4.15 34.05 -4.75
N ASN A 87 -3.18 34.05 -3.85
CA ASN A 87 -2.12 33.04 -3.84
C ASN A 87 -2.61 31.70 -3.26
N VAL A 88 -1.93 30.62 -3.67
CA VAL A 88 -2.12 29.26 -3.14
C VAL A 88 -0.79 28.70 -2.65
N THR A 89 -0.87 27.67 -1.81
CA THR A 89 0.26 26.90 -1.30
C THR A 89 0.05 25.41 -1.56
N PHE A 90 1.11 24.60 -1.50
CA PHE A 90 1.08 23.16 -1.78
C PHE A 90 1.56 22.34 -0.57
N PRO A 91 0.92 22.43 0.61
CA PRO A 91 1.44 21.87 1.87
C PRO A 91 1.54 20.34 1.87
N TYR A 92 0.69 19.68 1.07
CA TYR A 92 0.59 18.23 0.90
C TYR A 92 1.47 17.69 -0.25
N GLY A 93 2.31 18.56 -0.84
CA GLY A 93 3.23 18.24 -1.92
C GLY A 93 2.55 17.91 -3.24
N ILE A 94 3.28 17.18 -4.07
CA ILE A 94 2.86 16.71 -5.39
C ILE A 94 3.02 15.18 -5.49
N ALA A 95 2.26 14.55 -6.38
CA ALA A 95 2.44 13.14 -6.69
C ALA A 95 2.22 12.85 -8.17
N SER A 96 2.89 11.82 -8.66
CA SER A 96 2.57 11.18 -9.94
C SER A 96 2.22 9.71 -9.72
N GLY A 97 1.42 9.13 -10.59
CA GLY A 97 0.96 7.75 -10.42
C GLY A 97 0.37 7.16 -11.69
N ASP A 98 0.22 5.83 -11.65
CA ASP A 98 -0.22 5.00 -12.76
C ASP A 98 0.39 5.41 -14.12
N PRO A 99 1.72 5.49 -14.30
CA PRO A 99 2.30 5.74 -15.61
C PRO A 99 1.89 4.65 -16.61
N TYR A 100 1.64 5.07 -17.85
CA TYR A 100 1.63 4.23 -19.04
C TYR A 100 2.78 4.66 -19.96
N ASP A 101 2.82 4.13 -21.18
CA ASP A 101 3.85 4.46 -22.16
C ASP A 101 3.66 5.84 -22.80
N THR A 102 2.45 6.40 -22.73
CA THR A 102 2.07 7.66 -23.39
C THR A 102 1.37 8.66 -22.47
N SER A 103 1.16 8.31 -21.19
CA SER A 103 0.49 9.17 -20.22
C SER A 103 0.87 8.87 -18.75
N VAL A 104 0.52 9.79 -17.84
CA VAL A 104 0.66 9.63 -16.38
C VAL A 104 -0.43 10.44 -15.66
N ILE A 105 -0.82 10.01 -14.45
CA ILE A 105 -1.65 10.83 -13.56
C ILE A 105 -0.75 11.76 -12.75
N LEU A 106 -1.09 13.05 -12.74
CA LEU A 106 -0.45 14.08 -11.92
C LEU A 106 -1.46 14.56 -10.87
N TRP A 107 -1.02 14.70 -9.62
CA TRP A 107 -1.85 15.06 -8.48
C TRP A 107 -1.19 16.13 -7.60
N THR A 108 -2.01 17.07 -7.09
CA THR A 108 -1.68 17.92 -5.94
C THR A 108 -2.98 18.40 -5.26
N HIS A 109 -2.85 19.14 -4.17
CA HIS A 109 -3.96 19.82 -3.50
C HIS A 109 -3.51 21.24 -3.13
N PRO A 110 -3.91 22.28 -3.90
CA PRO A 110 -3.67 23.67 -3.53
C PRO A 110 -4.47 24.05 -2.27
N VAL A 111 -3.90 24.93 -1.45
CA VAL A 111 -4.60 25.58 -0.32
C VAL A 111 -4.51 27.09 -0.52
N PRO A 112 -5.63 27.82 -0.62
CA PRO A 112 -5.61 29.27 -0.78
C PRO A 112 -5.05 29.95 0.47
N THR A 113 -4.33 31.07 0.29
CA THR A 113 -3.81 31.86 1.41
C THR A 113 -4.88 32.71 2.12
N GLU A 114 -6.02 32.91 1.47
CA GLU A 114 -7.20 33.59 2.02
C GLU A 114 -8.19 32.59 2.62
N SER A 115 -8.91 32.99 3.67
CA SER A 115 -9.98 32.20 4.27
C SER A 115 -11.30 32.38 3.51
N ASN A 116 -12.19 31.38 3.61
CA ASN A 116 -13.54 31.40 3.02
C ASN A 116 -13.60 31.60 1.49
N VAL A 117 -12.55 31.16 0.76
CA VAL A 117 -12.57 31.11 -0.71
C VAL A 117 -13.65 30.14 -1.19
N THR A 118 -14.49 30.60 -2.10
CA THR A 118 -15.61 29.84 -2.72
C THR A 118 -15.55 29.81 -4.25
N GLN A 119 -14.58 30.54 -4.81
CA GLN A 119 -14.22 30.54 -6.22
C GLN A 119 -13.41 29.27 -6.53
N PRO A 120 -13.63 28.62 -7.69
CA PRO A 120 -12.75 27.57 -8.17
C PRO A 120 -11.28 28.00 -8.22
N ILE A 121 -10.37 27.16 -7.73
CA ILE A 121 -8.94 27.36 -7.88
C ILE A 121 -8.53 26.80 -9.25
N CYS A 122 -7.91 27.63 -10.08
CA CYS A 122 -7.31 27.19 -11.34
C CYS A 122 -5.83 26.91 -11.14
N LEU A 123 -5.39 25.71 -11.52
CA LEU A 123 -3.98 25.39 -11.70
C LEU A 123 -3.70 25.00 -13.16
N THR A 124 -2.53 25.40 -13.64
CA THR A 124 -1.89 24.88 -14.85
C THR A 124 -0.89 23.81 -14.43
N TYR A 125 -0.83 22.68 -15.13
CA TYR A 125 0.28 21.74 -15.04
C TYR A 125 1.24 21.89 -16.22
N GLN A 126 2.51 21.57 -16.01
CA GLN A 126 3.52 21.48 -17.07
C GLN A 126 4.29 20.16 -16.93
N VAL A 127 4.57 19.51 -18.05
CA VAL A 127 5.50 18.37 -18.16
C VAL A 127 6.62 18.74 -19.13
N SER A 128 7.87 18.53 -18.73
CA SER A 128 9.06 18.88 -19.50
C SER A 128 10.11 17.77 -19.54
N THR A 129 10.92 17.73 -20.60
CA THR A 129 12.06 16.79 -20.70
C THR A 129 13.30 17.25 -19.94
N ASP A 130 13.23 18.39 -19.24
CA ASP A 130 14.31 18.92 -18.39
C ASP A 130 13.74 19.50 -17.10
N LYS A 131 14.53 19.42 -16.01
CA LYS A 131 14.14 19.86 -14.68
C LYS A 131 13.95 21.38 -14.55
N ALA A 132 14.49 22.18 -15.47
CA ALA A 132 14.33 23.63 -15.46
C ALA A 132 13.03 24.10 -16.16
N GLY A 133 12.24 23.17 -16.73
CA GLY A 133 10.97 23.49 -17.40
C GLY A 133 11.14 24.24 -18.72
N LYS A 134 12.29 24.12 -19.40
CA LYS A 134 12.56 24.84 -20.65
C LYS A 134 11.91 24.18 -21.87
N ASN A 135 11.84 22.86 -21.88
CA ASN A 135 11.31 22.06 -22.98
C ASN A 135 9.99 21.41 -22.54
N VAL A 136 8.92 22.21 -22.45
CA VAL A 136 7.57 21.71 -22.13
C VAL A 136 7.03 20.90 -23.30
N VAL A 137 6.52 19.69 -23.01
CA VAL A 137 5.94 18.76 -24.00
C VAL A 137 4.45 18.51 -23.82
N ALA A 138 3.92 18.72 -22.61
CA ALA A 138 2.50 18.69 -22.32
C ALA A 138 2.18 19.74 -21.25
N SER A 139 1.07 20.45 -21.42
CA SER A 139 0.56 21.43 -20.45
C SER A 139 -0.92 21.68 -20.74
N ASP A 140 -1.71 21.76 -19.67
CA ASP A 140 -3.11 22.19 -19.70
C ASP A 140 -3.46 22.73 -18.31
N TYR A 141 -4.67 23.29 -18.16
CA TYR A 141 -5.20 23.81 -16.91
C TYR A 141 -6.52 23.13 -16.55
N ALA A 142 -6.77 22.96 -15.26
CA ALA A 142 -8.07 22.53 -14.76
C ALA A 142 -8.48 23.33 -13.53
N TRP A 143 -9.75 23.21 -13.15
CA TRP A 143 -10.31 23.84 -11.97
C TRP A 143 -10.50 22.80 -10.85
N THR A 144 -10.44 23.27 -9.61
CA THR A 144 -10.77 22.48 -8.44
C THR A 144 -11.54 23.30 -7.41
N THR A 145 -12.43 22.64 -6.67
CA THR A 145 -13.42 23.26 -5.76
C THR A 145 -13.55 22.47 -4.46
N ALA A 146 -14.25 23.04 -3.47
CA ALA A 146 -14.54 22.36 -2.21
C ALA A 146 -15.29 21.02 -2.36
N ASP A 147 -16.03 20.82 -3.46
CA ASP A 147 -16.77 19.58 -3.74
C ASP A 147 -15.86 18.34 -3.73
N VAL A 148 -14.66 18.47 -4.29
CA VAL A 148 -13.59 17.45 -4.34
C VAL A 148 -12.47 17.75 -3.34
N ASP A 149 -12.77 18.54 -2.31
CA ASP A 149 -11.81 19.03 -1.30
C ASP A 149 -10.55 19.62 -1.95
N TYR A 150 -10.74 20.47 -2.95
CA TYR A 150 -9.69 21.11 -3.74
C TYR A 150 -8.63 20.17 -4.34
N SER A 151 -8.89 18.85 -4.38
CA SER A 151 -7.98 17.89 -5.02
C SER A 151 -7.85 18.20 -6.51
N TYR A 152 -6.62 18.31 -6.99
CA TYR A 152 -6.31 18.56 -8.39
C TYR A 152 -5.66 17.31 -8.98
N LYS A 153 -6.36 16.60 -9.87
CA LYS A 153 -5.89 15.36 -10.47
C LYS A 153 -6.12 15.38 -11.98
N VAL A 154 -5.08 15.22 -12.78
CA VAL A 154 -5.14 15.31 -14.25
C VAL A 154 -4.35 14.18 -14.90
N GLU A 155 -4.70 13.81 -16.14
CA GLU A 155 -3.89 12.90 -16.95
C GLU A 155 -3.09 13.69 -17.99
N ALA A 156 -1.76 13.71 -17.84
CA ALA A 156 -0.87 14.23 -18.87
C ALA A 156 -0.71 13.17 -19.96
N THR A 157 -1.00 13.52 -21.22
CA THR A 157 -1.00 12.59 -22.38
C THR A 157 -0.03 13.05 -23.46
N GLY A 158 0.13 12.25 -24.53
CA GLY A 158 1.00 12.58 -25.66
C GLY A 158 2.51 12.40 -25.36
N LEU A 159 2.83 11.71 -24.28
CA LEU A 159 4.21 11.47 -23.85
C LEU A 159 4.87 10.35 -24.67
N LYS A 160 6.21 10.27 -24.61
CA LYS A 160 6.98 9.19 -25.23
C LYS A 160 7.27 8.09 -24.23
N ALA A 161 7.22 6.84 -24.68
CA ALA A 161 7.54 5.67 -23.86
C ALA A 161 8.96 5.71 -23.28
N LYS A 162 9.14 5.07 -22.12
CA LYS A 162 10.45 4.89 -21.44
C LYS A 162 11.30 6.18 -21.36
N THR A 163 10.65 7.32 -21.09
CA THR A 163 11.26 8.64 -21.05
C THR A 163 11.12 9.24 -19.65
N ASP A 164 12.20 9.81 -19.12
CA ASP A 164 12.21 10.61 -17.89
C ASP A 164 11.61 11.99 -18.15
N TYR A 165 10.70 12.41 -17.28
CA TYR A 165 10.00 13.68 -17.35
C TYR A 165 9.99 14.37 -15.99
N TYR A 166 9.94 15.70 -16.04
CA TYR A 166 9.75 16.55 -14.88
C TYR A 166 8.40 17.24 -14.97
N TYR A 167 7.77 17.53 -13.83
CA TYR A 167 6.48 18.23 -13.80
C TYR A 167 6.37 19.21 -12.64
N ARG A 168 5.48 20.18 -12.79
CA ARG A 168 5.07 21.12 -11.73
C ARG A 168 3.65 21.64 -11.98
N PHE A 169 3.06 22.20 -10.95
CA PHE A 169 1.82 22.98 -11.02
C PHE A 169 2.11 24.46 -10.79
N ALA A 170 1.28 25.33 -11.33
CA ALA A 170 1.33 26.78 -11.12
C ALA A 170 -0.09 27.34 -11.02
N ALA A 171 -0.30 28.37 -10.20
CA ALA A 171 -1.58 29.08 -10.15
C ALA A 171 -1.84 29.81 -11.48
N CYS A 172 -3.02 29.65 -12.07
CA CYS A 172 -3.29 30.27 -13.38
C CYS A 172 -3.29 31.81 -13.34
N ALA A 173 -3.60 32.41 -12.19
CA ALA A 173 -3.63 33.87 -12.00
C ALA A 173 -2.24 34.49 -11.86
N ASP A 174 -1.30 33.78 -11.22
CA ASP A 174 0.11 34.15 -11.14
C ASP A 174 0.98 32.89 -11.24
N HIS A 175 1.58 32.68 -12.42
CA HIS A 175 2.50 31.56 -12.66
C HIS A 175 3.82 31.66 -11.86
N SER A 176 4.08 32.73 -11.09
CA SER A 176 5.18 32.77 -10.12
C SER A 176 4.89 31.87 -8.88
N VAL A 177 3.61 31.65 -8.57
CA VAL A 177 3.15 30.75 -7.51
C VAL A 177 3.14 29.32 -8.05
N GLN A 178 4.20 28.57 -7.75
CA GLN A 178 4.45 27.22 -8.26
C GLN A 178 4.60 26.18 -7.15
N SER A 179 4.30 24.92 -7.48
CA SER A 179 4.69 23.77 -6.66
C SER A 179 6.20 23.52 -6.73
N GLU A 180 6.68 22.58 -5.92
CA GLU A 180 7.97 21.93 -6.19
C GLU A 180 7.98 21.23 -7.57
N THR A 181 9.16 20.85 -8.05
CA THR A 181 9.32 20.12 -9.33
C THR A 181 9.46 18.63 -9.06
N GLY A 182 8.49 17.85 -9.53
CA GLY A 182 8.49 16.40 -9.46
C GLY A 182 9.10 15.76 -10.69
N HIS A 183 9.21 14.43 -10.64
CA HIS A 183 9.81 13.56 -11.64
C HIS A 183 8.99 12.27 -11.79
N PHE A 184 8.94 11.73 -13.02
CA PHE A 184 8.43 10.39 -13.30
C PHE A 184 9.05 9.83 -14.57
N ARG A 185 8.94 8.51 -14.76
CA ARG A 185 9.29 7.82 -16.00
C ARG A 185 8.05 7.14 -16.57
N THR A 186 7.72 7.39 -17.83
CA THR A 186 6.70 6.63 -18.56
C THR A 186 7.14 5.18 -18.75
N LEU A 187 6.20 4.24 -18.82
CA LEU A 187 6.54 2.83 -19.07
C LEU A 187 7.12 2.61 -20.48
N PRO A 188 7.88 1.53 -20.73
CA PRO A 188 8.11 1.03 -22.08
C PRO A 188 6.79 0.60 -22.72
N SER A 189 6.65 0.82 -24.03
CA SER A 189 5.45 0.37 -24.74
C SER A 189 5.29 -1.15 -24.65
N SER A 190 4.05 -1.63 -24.60
CA SER A 190 3.73 -3.06 -24.36
C SER A 190 4.32 -4.03 -25.39
N ASN A 191 4.70 -3.52 -26.57
CA ASN A 191 5.36 -4.28 -27.64
C ASN A 191 6.89 -4.22 -27.62
N ASP A 192 7.53 -3.50 -26.68
CA ASP A 192 8.99 -3.45 -26.54
C ASP A 192 9.54 -4.83 -26.12
N LEU A 193 10.29 -5.46 -27.02
CA LEU A 193 10.89 -6.79 -26.84
C LEU A 193 12.21 -6.75 -26.03
N PHE A 194 12.82 -5.57 -25.86
CA PHE A 194 14.22 -5.42 -25.46
C PHE A 194 14.40 -4.57 -24.18
N VAL A 195 13.43 -4.64 -23.27
CA VAL A 195 13.54 -3.98 -21.96
C VAL A 195 14.57 -4.72 -21.09
N SER A 196 15.69 -4.05 -20.80
CA SER A 196 16.86 -4.61 -20.11
C SER A 196 16.69 -4.78 -18.60
N SER A 197 15.94 -3.88 -17.97
CA SER A 197 15.79 -3.79 -16.52
C SER A 197 14.49 -3.07 -16.13
N LEU A 198 13.97 -3.40 -14.95
CA LEU A 198 12.85 -2.76 -14.26
C LEU A 198 13.21 -2.68 -12.77
N LYS A 199 13.19 -1.48 -12.18
CA LYS A 199 13.51 -1.23 -10.76
C LYS A 199 12.31 -0.61 -10.07
N PHE A 200 11.91 -1.18 -8.93
CA PHE A 200 10.84 -0.61 -8.11
C PHE A 200 11.06 -0.88 -6.63
N ALA A 201 10.31 -0.15 -5.80
CA ALA A 201 10.24 -0.36 -4.36
C ALA A 201 8.82 -0.77 -3.93
N LEU A 202 8.71 -1.56 -2.86
CA LEU A 202 7.48 -2.07 -2.26
C LEU A 202 7.35 -1.56 -0.82
N PHE A 203 6.16 -1.06 -0.48
CA PHE A 203 5.80 -0.52 0.83
C PHE A 203 4.38 -0.92 1.24
N SER A 204 4.13 -0.92 2.55
CA SER A 204 2.81 -0.93 3.19
C SER A 204 2.89 -0.32 4.59
N CYS A 205 1.76 -0.16 5.26
CA CYS A 205 1.67 -0.01 6.73
C CYS A 205 2.43 1.22 7.26
N SER A 206 1.85 2.39 6.98
CA SER A 206 2.45 3.70 7.18
C SER A 206 1.83 4.47 8.35
N ASN A 207 1.65 3.83 9.50
CA ASN A 207 1.02 4.49 10.65
C ASN A 207 1.75 5.77 11.08
N TYR A 208 1.06 6.91 10.96
CA TYR A 208 1.61 8.25 11.22
C TYR A 208 2.02 8.46 12.69
N PRO A 209 1.20 8.14 13.72
CA PRO A 209 1.60 8.30 15.13
C PRO A 209 2.74 7.39 15.61
N GLN A 210 3.08 6.30 14.92
CA GLN A 210 4.19 5.41 15.33
C GLN A 210 5.58 5.92 14.93
N GLY A 211 5.69 6.79 13.91
CA GLY A 211 6.98 7.31 13.46
C GLY A 211 6.97 8.11 12.16
N PHE A 212 8.10 8.74 11.88
CA PHE A 212 8.42 9.41 10.62
C PHE A 212 8.65 8.40 9.50
N PHE A 213 8.24 8.73 8.28
CA PHE A 213 8.34 7.81 7.14
C PHE A 213 9.75 7.83 6.50
N ASN A 214 10.76 7.52 7.31
CA ASN A 214 12.18 7.51 6.94
C ASN A 214 12.49 6.55 5.78
N SER A 215 11.73 5.45 5.65
CA SER A 215 11.86 4.51 4.54
C SER A 215 11.48 5.15 3.19
N TYR A 216 10.45 6.01 3.15
CA TYR A 216 10.15 6.81 1.96
C TYR A 216 11.25 7.83 1.66
N ALA A 217 11.75 8.51 2.69
CA ALA A 217 12.81 9.51 2.54
C ALA A 217 14.12 8.89 1.98
N ALA A 218 14.49 7.69 2.44
CA ALA A 218 15.63 6.95 1.91
C ALA A 218 15.38 6.41 0.49
N ALA A 219 14.15 5.96 0.20
CA ALA A 219 13.78 5.45 -1.12
C ALA A 219 13.69 6.55 -2.20
N ALA A 220 13.35 7.79 -1.83
CA ALA A 220 13.35 8.95 -2.74
C ALA A 220 14.74 9.29 -3.30
N LEU A 221 15.81 8.70 -2.76
CA LEU A 221 17.19 8.84 -3.21
C LEU A 221 17.64 7.69 -4.16
N LYS A 222 16.74 6.77 -4.52
CA LYS A 222 17.04 5.60 -5.37
C LYS A 222 16.75 5.88 -6.84
N ASP A 223 17.37 5.11 -7.74
CA ASP A 223 16.97 5.04 -9.15
C ASP A 223 15.88 3.97 -9.30
N LEU A 224 14.62 4.41 -9.30
CA LEU A 224 13.42 3.57 -9.46
C LEU A 224 12.62 4.03 -10.68
N ASP A 225 12.06 3.08 -11.44
CA ASP A 225 11.08 3.37 -12.49
C ASP A 225 9.72 3.74 -11.88
N VAL A 226 9.29 3.00 -10.85
CA VAL A 226 8.04 3.19 -10.09
C VAL A 226 8.21 2.77 -8.62
N TRP A 227 7.26 3.13 -7.76
CA TRP A 227 7.13 2.55 -6.42
C TRP A 227 5.70 2.01 -6.21
N LEU A 228 5.57 0.97 -5.39
CA LEU A 228 4.34 0.26 -5.10
C LEU A 228 3.96 0.45 -3.64
N HIS A 229 2.70 0.77 -3.40
CA HIS A 229 2.10 0.75 -2.07
C HIS A 229 0.90 -0.20 -2.07
N VAL A 230 0.96 -1.25 -1.25
CA VAL A 230 -0.01 -2.36 -1.32
C VAL A 230 -1.04 -2.37 -0.19
N GLY A 231 -1.01 -1.38 0.71
CA GLY A 231 -1.95 -1.34 1.83
C GLY A 231 -1.53 -0.40 2.96
N ASP A 232 -2.52 0.11 3.70
CA ASP A 232 -2.34 0.91 4.92
C ASP A 232 -1.52 2.19 4.68
N PHE A 233 -1.93 2.95 3.66
CA PHE A 233 -1.40 4.28 3.39
C PHE A 233 -1.85 5.29 4.45
N ILE A 234 -3.03 5.04 5.04
CA ILE A 234 -3.54 5.70 6.25
C ILE A 234 -3.99 4.65 7.27
N TYR A 235 -4.20 5.09 8.52
CA TYR A 235 -5.00 4.39 9.52
C TYR A 235 -6.17 5.28 9.95
N GLU A 236 -7.21 4.68 10.51
CA GLU A 236 -8.51 5.27 10.87
C GLU A 236 -8.59 5.80 12.31
N TYR A 237 -7.81 5.23 13.24
CA TYR A 237 -7.90 5.47 14.69
C TYR A 237 -7.46 6.86 15.19
N ALA A 238 -7.68 7.13 16.48
CA ALA A 238 -6.94 8.17 17.20
C ALA A 238 -5.42 7.84 17.25
N GLY A 239 -4.59 8.82 17.64
CA GLY A 239 -3.13 8.66 17.68
C GLY A 239 -2.44 9.37 18.84
N ASP A 240 -3.13 9.53 19.95
CA ASP A 240 -2.70 10.26 21.14
C ASP A 240 -2.42 9.35 22.37
N GLY A 241 -2.32 8.03 22.18
CA GLY A 241 -2.13 7.08 23.26
C GLY A 241 -3.37 6.86 24.16
N SER A 242 -4.55 7.32 23.75
CA SER A 242 -5.84 6.94 24.38
C SER A 242 -6.20 5.45 24.12
N PRO A 243 -7.18 4.86 24.85
CA PRO A 243 -7.58 3.47 24.66
C PRO A 243 -8.02 3.12 23.22
N ASP A 244 -8.62 4.09 22.52
CA ASP A 244 -9.14 3.94 21.15
C ASP A 244 -8.10 4.38 20.08
N SER A 245 -6.83 4.52 20.48
CA SER A 245 -5.73 4.94 19.61
C SER A 245 -4.88 3.77 19.11
N TYR A 246 -4.38 3.89 17.88
CA TYR A 246 -3.40 2.96 17.32
C TYR A 246 -2.02 3.62 17.18
N GLY A 247 -1.49 4.07 18.32
CA GLY A 247 -0.19 4.75 18.44
C GLY A 247 -0.24 5.97 19.35
N ASP A 248 0.93 6.47 19.76
CA ASP A 248 1.05 7.70 20.56
C ASP A 248 2.04 8.66 19.90
N GLY A 249 1.51 9.51 19.03
CA GLY A 249 2.27 10.51 18.29
C GLY A 249 2.59 11.77 19.11
N ARG A 250 2.13 11.91 20.37
CA ARG A 250 2.26 13.17 21.14
C ARG A 250 3.72 13.59 21.31
N ASN A 251 4.59 12.64 21.67
CA ASN A 251 6.00 12.89 21.95
C ASN A 251 6.83 13.22 20.69
N ILE A 252 6.30 12.97 19.49
CA ILE A 252 6.96 13.24 18.20
C ILE A 252 6.17 14.24 17.32
N SER A 253 5.13 14.87 17.86
CA SER A 253 4.22 15.79 17.14
C SER A 253 3.55 15.16 15.90
N ARG A 254 3.13 13.89 16.02
CA ARG A 254 2.46 13.11 14.95
C ARG A 254 1.11 12.52 15.38
N VAL A 255 0.35 13.24 16.19
CA VAL A 255 -1.08 12.93 16.35
C VAL A 255 -1.76 13.21 15.00
N PRO A 256 -2.52 12.27 14.42
CA PRO A 256 -3.23 12.49 13.16
C PRO A 256 -4.52 13.28 13.40
N GLU A 257 -4.95 14.06 12.40
CA GLU A 257 -6.24 14.74 12.44
C GLU A 257 -7.29 13.98 11.60
N PRO A 258 -8.58 14.05 11.97
CA PRO A 258 -9.01 14.41 13.32
C PRO A 258 -8.49 13.37 14.33
N ASN A 259 -8.16 13.76 15.57
CA ASN A 259 -7.71 12.80 16.59
C ASN A 259 -8.87 12.00 17.21
N TYR A 260 -9.54 11.20 16.37
CA TYR A 260 -10.55 10.20 16.72
C TYR A 260 -10.74 9.24 15.53
N GLU A 261 -11.61 8.26 15.70
CA GLU A 261 -11.93 7.28 14.66
C GLU A 261 -12.73 7.89 13.49
N ILE A 262 -12.20 7.78 12.27
CA ILE A 262 -12.76 8.41 11.06
C ILE A 262 -13.87 7.56 10.43
N VAL A 263 -15.00 8.20 10.09
CA VAL A 263 -16.14 7.51 9.43
C VAL A 263 -16.85 8.34 8.35
N THR A 264 -16.76 9.67 8.42
CA THR A 264 -17.34 10.60 7.43
C THR A 264 -16.34 10.96 6.34
N LEU A 265 -16.83 11.39 5.18
CA LEU A 265 -15.96 11.83 4.07
C LEU A 265 -14.98 12.93 4.48
N ASP A 266 -15.42 13.87 5.34
CA ASP A 266 -14.56 14.93 5.86
C ASP A 266 -13.48 14.38 6.81
N ASP A 267 -13.82 13.42 7.67
CA ASP A 267 -12.83 12.77 8.53
C ASP A 267 -11.71 12.09 7.71
N TYR A 268 -12.06 11.35 6.65
CA TYR A 268 -11.06 10.70 5.76
C TYR A 268 -10.21 11.71 4.99
N ARG A 269 -10.83 12.79 4.49
CA ARG A 269 -10.11 13.91 3.83
C ARG A 269 -9.10 14.56 4.78
N GLN A 270 -9.51 14.87 6.01
CA GLN A 270 -8.62 15.38 7.06
C GLN A 270 -7.51 14.38 7.41
N ARG A 271 -7.80 13.07 7.44
CA ARG A 271 -6.77 12.04 7.67
C ARG A 271 -5.69 12.03 6.58
N TYR A 272 -6.07 12.11 5.32
CA TYR A 272 -5.10 12.24 4.22
C TYR A 272 -4.29 13.53 4.31
N LYS A 273 -4.91 14.67 4.70
CA LYS A 273 -4.19 15.93 4.94
C LYS A 273 -3.07 15.75 5.95
N SER A 274 -3.32 15.12 7.11
CA SER A 274 -2.29 14.86 8.12
C SER A 274 -1.17 13.97 7.59
N TYR A 275 -1.49 12.82 7.00
CA TYR A 275 -0.49 11.85 6.54
C TYR A 275 0.40 12.44 5.42
N LYS A 276 -0.17 13.23 4.51
CA LYS A 276 0.57 13.92 3.44
C LYS A 276 1.37 15.15 3.88
N THR A 277 1.34 15.53 5.16
CA THR A 277 2.31 16.52 5.66
C THR A 277 3.73 15.97 5.79
N ASP A 278 3.89 14.63 5.86
CA ASP A 278 5.18 13.97 6.08
C ASP A 278 6.20 14.27 4.97
N ALA A 279 7.43 14.62 5.37
CA ALA A 279 8.49 15.02 4.45
C ALA A 279 9.02 13.85 3.60
N GLY A 280 9.10 12.64 4.16
CA GLY A 280 9.55 11.45 3.43
C GLY A 280 8.53 11.03 2.37
N LEU A 281 7.24 11.06 2.71
CA LEU A 281 6.17 10.77 1.75
C LEU A 281 6.14 11.79 0.60
N LYS A 282 6.26 13.08 0.89
CA LYS A 282 6.34 14.12 -0.16
C LYS A 282 7.57 13.92 -1.06
N ALA A 283 8.74 13.66 -0.47
CA ALA A 283 9.97 13.40 -1.23
C ALA A 283 9.82 12.23 -2.20
N LEU A 284 9.27 11.09 -1.75
CA LEU A 284 9.07 9.91 -2.61
C LEU A 284 8.01 10.14 -3.70
N SER A 285 6.89 10.79 -3.34
CA SER A 285 5.80 11.12 -4.26
C SER A 285 6.22 12.09 -5.36
N ALA A 286 7.13 13.02 -5.05
CA ALA A 286 7.75 13.92 -6.01
C ALA A 286 8.83 13.24 -6.86
N ALA A 287 9.54 12.22 -6.36
CA ALA A 287 10.67 11.60 -7.05
C ALA A 287 10.28 10.51 -8.07
N HIS A 288 9.24 9.70 -7.76
CA HIS A 288 8.86 8.54 -8.56
C HIS A 288 7.32 8.37 -8.63
N ALA A 289 6.85 7.74 -9.70
CA ALA A 289 5.43 7.49 -9.90
C ALA A 289 4.94 6.24 -9.13
N LEU A 290 3.75 6.37 -8.55
CA LEU A 290 3.13 5.39 -7.64
C LEU A 290 2.18 4.42 -8.37
N PHE A 291 2.27 3.13 -8.04
CA PHE A 291 1.20 2.14 -8.18
C PHE A 291 0.63 1.82 -6.79
N ALA A 292 -0.56 2.32 -6.48
CA ALA A 292 -1.22 2.10 -5.18
C ALA A 292 -2.47 1.21 -5.26
N VAL A 293 -2.74 0.46 -4.21
CA VAL A 293 -4.02 -0.23 -3.98
C VAL A 293 -4.33 -0.22 -2.47
N PRO A 294 -5.59 0.00 -2.04
CA PRO A 294 -5.92 0.01 -0.61
C PRO A 294 -5.90 -1.39 -0.01
N ASP A 295 -5.71 -1.46 1.31
CA ASP A 295 -5.97 -2.61 2.15
C ASP A 295 -7.22 -2.33 2.99
N ASP A 296 -7.26 -2.68 4.28
CA ASP A 296 -8.39 -2.46 5.17
C ASP A 296 -8.36 -1.10 5.85
N HIS A 297 -7.23 -0.65 6.42
CA HIS A 297 -7.15 0.59 7.20
C HIS A 297 -7.39 1.88 6.41
N GLU A 298 -7.42 1.83 5.08
CA GLU A 298 -8.04 2.86 4.25
C GLU A 298 -9.54 3.09 4.54
N VAL A 299 -10.21 2.07 5.08
CA VAL A 299 -11.62 2.09 5.51
C VAL A 299 -11.69 1.85 7.03
N ALA A 300 -11.38 0.63 7.47
CA ALA A 300 -11.48 0.13 8.83
C ALA A 300 -10.83 -1.27 8.93
N ASP A 301 -10.14 -1.56 10.03
CA ASP A 301 -9.50 -2.83 10.40
C ASP A 301 -10.29 -4.10 10.00
N ASN A 302 -9.61 -5.06 9.37
CA ASN A 302 -10.15 -6.32 8.85
C ASN A 302 -11.42 -6.17 7.99
N THR A 303 -11.47 -5.14 7.13
CA THR A 303 -12.59 -4.90 6.20
C THR A 303 -12.83 -6.06 5.23
N TRP A 304 -14.11 -6.43 5.09
CA TRP A 304 -14.67 -7.33 4.06
C TRP A 304 -15.89 -6.67 3.38
N LYS A 305 -16.64 -7.40 2.53
CA LYS A 305 -17.75 -6.79 1.78
C LYS A 305 -18.95 -6.33 2.63
N GLY A 306 -19.13 -6.87 3.83
CA GLY A 306 -20.28 -6.61 4.71
C GLY A 306 -19.98 -5.93 6.04
N GLY A 307 -18.72 -5.70 6.38
CA GLY A 307 -18.29 -5.11 7.65
C GLY A 307 -16.76 -5.02 7.79
N SER A 308 -16.33 -4.66 8.98
CA SER A 308 -14.96 -4.60 9.51
C SER A 308 -14.93 -5.25 10.90
N ALA A 309 -13.79 -5.20 11.59
CA ALA A 309 -13.68 -5.65 12.99
C ALA A 309 -14.61 -4.88 13.96
N ASP A 310 -14.84 -3.59 13.67
CA ASP A 310 -15.53 -2.63 14.54
C ASP A 310 -16.92 -2.22 14.04
N SER A 311 -17.25 -2.47 12.76
CA SER A 311 -18.43 -1.88 12.12
C SER A 311 -19.15 -2.83 11.15
N ASN A 312 -20.47 -2.69 11.08
CA ASN A 312 -21.32 -3.35 10.10
C ASN A 312 -22.61 -2.53 9.87
N ASN A 313 -23.59 -3.07 9.16
CA ASN A 313 -24.86 -2.38 8.87
C ASN A 313 -25.96 -2.56 9.93
N THR A 314 -25.67 -3.18 11.09
CA THR A 314 -26.62 -3.27 12.21
C THR A 314 -26.51 -2.03 13.11
N ALA A 315 -27.56 -1.73 13.89
CA ALA A 315 -27.54 -0.61 14.83
C ALA A 315 -26.46 -0.72 15.93
N ALA A 316 -25.93 -1.92 16.20
CA ALA A 316 -24.82 -2.11 17.13
C ALA A 316 -23.45 -1.89 16.46
N GLY A 317 -23.36 -2.03 15.13
CA GLY A 317 -22.15 -1.83 14.34
C GLY A 317 -22.06 -0.46 13.65
N THR A 318 -22.99 0.46 13.89
CA THR A 318 -22.87 1.85 13.41
C THR A 318 -21.92 2.64 14.30
N VAL A 319 -20.82 3.14 13.75
CA VAL A 319 -19.87 3.99 14.47
C VAL A 319 -20.24 5.47 14.24
N ARG A 320 -20.37 6.25 15.31
CA ARG A 320 -20.76 7.69 15.27
C ARG A 320 -22.01 7.97 14.40
N ASN A 321 -23.00 7.07 14.44
CA ASN A 321 -24.23 7.07 13.60
C ASN A 321 -24.01 6.89 12.08
N VAL A 322 -22.83 6.41 11.65
CA VAL A 322 -22.53 6.07 10.25
C VAL A 322 -22.59 4.56 10.09
N THR A 323 -23.24 4.08 9.03
CA THR A 323 -23.26 2.64 8.69
C THR A 323 -21.92 2.24 8.06
N PHE A 324 -21.51 0.97 8.21
CA PHE A 324 -20.31 0.48 7.51
C PHE A 324 -20.36 0.75 5.99
N THR A 325 -21.53 0.59 5.36
CA THR A 325 -21.68 0.86 3.92
C THR A 325 -21.35 2.31 3.58
N ASP A 326 -21.79 3.26 4.39
CA ASP A 326 -21.55 4.69 4.15
C ASP A 326 -20.12 5.09 4.53
N ARG A 327 -19.57 4.53 5.62
CA ARG A 327 -18.13 4.62 5.98
C ARG A 327 -17.24 4.19 4.81
N LYS A 328 -17.49 3.02 4.24
CA LYS A 328 -16.74 2.47 3.10
C LYS A 328 -16.85 3.34 1.84
N ARG A 329 -18.01 3.92 1.56
CA ARG A 329 -18.20 4.87 0.44
C ARG A 329 -17.44 6.18 0.66
N ASN A 330 -17.46 6.71 1.88
CA ASN A 330 -16.73 7.92 2.27
C ASN A 330 -15.21 7.72 2.09
N ALA A 331 -14.69 6.61 2.62
CA ALA A 331 -13.30 6.19 2.50
C ALA A 331 -12.85 6.04 1.03
N ILE A 332 -13.58 5.27 0.23
CA ILE A 332 -13.24 5.01 -1.18
C ILE A 332 -13.27 6.30 -2.01
N LYS A 333 -14.22 7.21 -1.74
CA LYS A 333 -14.25 8.54 -2.37
C LYS A 333 -13.01 9.36 -2.00
N ALA A 334 -12.66 9.42 -0.71
CA ALA A 334 -11.46 10.12 -0.25
C ALA A 334 -10.17 9.52 -0.87
N TYR A 335 -10.06 8.18 -0.96
CA TYR A 335 -8.92 7.51 -1.61
C TYR A 335 -8.79 7.95 -3.07
N HIS A 336 -9.89 7.97 -3.85
CA HIS A 336 -9.86 8.41 -5.24
C HIS A 336 -9.54 9.91 -5.41
N GLU A 337 -9.91 10.76 -4.45
CA GLU A 337 -9.56 12.19 -4.44
C GLU A 337 -8.07 12.41 -4.12
N TRP A 338 -7.56 11.72 -3.11
CA TRP A 338 -6.26 11.96 -2.52
C TRP A 338 -5.11 11.15 -3.13
N MET A 339 -5.38 10.09 -3.88
CA MET A 339 -4.34 9.23 -4.48
C MET A 339 -4.18 9.47 -5.99
N PRO A 340 -2.94 9.45 -6.53
CA PRO A 340 -2.65 9.70 -7.95
C PRO A 340 -2.99 8.49 -8.84
N ILE A 341 -4.14 7.85 -8.61
CA ILE A 341 -4.57 6.66 -9.34
C ILE A 341 -5.65 6.99 -10.38
N ARG A 342 -5.69 6.19 -11.46
CA ARG A 342 -6.84 6.17 -12.36
C ARG A 342 -8.03 5.50 -11.70
N GLN A 343 -9.20 6.06 -11.98
CA GLN A 343 -10.44 5.32 -11.86
C GLN A 343 -10.54 4.38 -13.07
N VAL A 344 -10.70 3.07 -12.83
CA VAL A 344 -10.66 2.05 -13.90
C VAL A 344 -11.95 2.04 -14.72
N ASP A 345 -13.08 2.26 -14.05
CA ASP A 345 -14.42 2.29 -14.63
C ASP A 345 -15.26 3.24 -13.76
N THR A 346 -15.92 4.23 -14.36
CA THR A 346 -16.76 5.20 -13.64
C THR A 346 -18.09 4.61 -13.16
N THR A 347 -18.41 3.38 -13.56
CA THR A 347 -19.61 2.63 -13.19
C THR A 347 -19.34 1.51 -12.17
N ASP A 348 -18.08 1.11 -11.98
CA ASP A 348 -17.66 0.09 -11.01
C ASP A 348 -17.11 0.75 -9.73
N THR A 349 -18.02 1.06 -8.81
CA THR A 349 -17.81 2.02 -7.71
C THR A 349 -16.78 1.60 -6.65
N LEU A 350 -16.30 0.36 -6.70
CA LEU A 350 -15.38 -0.24 -5.73
C LEU A 350 -14.07 -0.73 -6.38
N ARG A 351 -13.84 -0.42 -7.67
CA ARG A 351 -12.79 -1.08 -8.45
C ARG A 351 -11.43 -0.38 -8.41
N PHE A 352 -10.50 -0.97 -7.65
CA PHE A 352 -9.09 -0.57 -7.62
C PHE A 352 -8.14 -1.46 -8.44
N TRP A 353 -8.46 -2.75 -8.63
CA TRP A 353 -7.55 -3.70 -9.28
C TRP A 353 -7.38 -3.40 -10.76
N ARG A 354 -6.12 -3.32 -11.18
CA ARG A 354 -5.69 -2.87 -12.50
C ARG A 354 -4.31 -3.41 -12.85
N ARG A 355 -3.94 -3.25 -14.12
CA ARG A 355 -2.77 -3.89 -14.71
C ARG A 355 -1.89 -2.90 -15.43
N PHE A 356 -0.58 -3.13 -15.31
CA PHE A 356 0.47 -2.42 -16.04
C PHE A 356 1.36 -3.42 -16.78
N GLN A 357 2.08 -2.95 -17.79
CA GLN A 357 3.00 -3.78 -18.57
C GLN A 357 4.26 -2.99 -18.91
N PHE A 358 5.41 -3.64 -18.76
CA PHE A 358 6.74 -3.06 -18.91
C PHE A 358 7.44 -3.77 -20.09
N GLY A 359 6.99 -3.44 -21.31
CA GLY A 359 7.34 -4.19 -22.52
C GLY A 359 7.00 -5.68 -22.43
N LYS A 360 7.90 -6.54 -22.90
CA LYS A 360 7.85 -8.00 -22.67
C LYS A 360 8.60 -8.46 -21.42
N LEU A 361 9.25 -7.56 -20.68
CA LEU A 361 9.98 -7.93 -19.47
C LEU A 361 9.04 -8.29 -18.32
N ALA A 362 8.02 -7.48 -18.05
CA ALA A 362 7.12 -7.74 -16.91
C ALA A 362 5.69 -7.27 -17.15
N SER A 363 4.74 -7.93 -16.47
CA SER A 363 3.41 -7.40 -16.19
C SER A 363 3.22 -7.22 -14.69
N PHE A 364 2.43 -6.23 -14.29
CA PHE A 364 1.94 -6.05 -12.93
C PHE A 364 0.43 -6.25 -12.91
N SER A 365 -0.07 -7.15 -12.07
CA SER A 365 -1.48 -7.22 -11.69
C SER A 365 -1.61 -6.73 -10.25
N MET A 366 -2.10 -5.50 -10.06
CA MET A 366 -2.40 -4.96 -8.73
C MET A 366 -3.79 -5.44 -8.31
N LEU A 367 -3.89 -6.14 -7.18
CA LEU A 367 -5.11 -6.75 -6.68
C LEU A 367 -5.71 -5.93 -5.54
N ASP A 368 -7.03 -5.92 -5.47
CA ASP A 368 -7.79 -5.59 -4.26
C ASP A 368 -8.17 -6.90 -3.56
N THR A 369 -7.75 -7.10 -2.32
CA THR A 369 -8.18 -8.27 -1.50
C THR A 369 -8.96 -7.85 -0.27
N ARG A 370 -9.72 -6.73 -0.33
CA ARG A 370 -10.50 -6.17 0.79
C ARG A 370 -11.81 -5.55 0.34
N GLN A 371 -11.73 -4.59 -0.57
CA GLN A 371 -12.77 -3.60 -0.77
C GLN A 371 -13.86 -4.04 -1.74
N PHE A 372 -13.55 -4.94 -2.68
CA PHE A 372 -14.52 -5.40 -3.66
C PHE A 372 -15.55 -6.43 -3.15
N GLU A 373 -15.25 -7.72 -3.25
CA GLU A 373 -16.22 -8.83 -3.05
C GLU A 373 -15.78 -9.86 -1.98
N ARG A 374 -14.77 -9.53 -1.16
CA ARG A 374 -14.23 -10.36 -0.08
C ARG A 374 -15.33 -10.92 0.84
N ASP A 375 -15.41 -12.25 0.95
CA ASP A 375 -16.24 -12.92 1.96
C ASP A 375 -15.75 -12.61 3.38
N ILE A 376 -16.62 -12.77 4.38
CA ILE A 376 -16.31 -12.52 5.79
C ILE A 376 -14.94 -13.09 6.19
N THR A 377 -14.19 -12.29 6.93
CA THR A 377 -12.83 -12.56 7.38
C THR A 377 -12.77 -12.79 8.88
N ASP A 378 -11.58 -13.07 9.41
CA ASP A 378 -11.33 -13.07 10.85
C ASP A 378 -11.46 -11.64 11.39
N VAL A 379 -12.47 -11.41 12.21
CA VAL A 379 -12.76 -10.16 12.92
C VAL A 379 -12.68 -10.38 14.43
N TYR A 380 -11.70 -11.20 14.84
CA TYR A 380 -11.32 -11.55 16.21
C TYR A 380 -12.31 -12.41 17.00
N TYR A 381 -13.63 -12.21 16.84
CA TYR A 381 -14.64 -12.98 17.58
C TYR A 381 -15.09 -14.25 16.85
N ASN A 382 -14.74 -14.41 15.57
CA ASN A 382 -15.21 -15.49 14.68
C ASN A 382 -14.08 -16.36 14.12
N THR A 383 -12.85 -16.27 14.67
CA THR A 383 -11.65 -16.98 14.20
C THR A 383 -11.89 -18.47 13.95
N GLU A 384 -12.55 -19.18 14.88
CA GLU A 384 -12.88 -20.60 14.74
C GLU A 384 -13.84 -20.89 13.57
N GLU A 385 -14.81 -20.01 13.32
CA GLU A 385 -15.75 -20.14 12.21
C GLU A 385 -15.01 -19.96 10.88
N VAL A 386 -14.18 -18.91 10.76
CA VAL A 386 -13.38 -18.59 9.57
C VAL A 386 -12.37 -19.70 9.28
N ALA A 387 -11.74 -20.27 10.31
CA ALA A 387 -10.89 -21.44 10.21
C ALA A 387 -11.65 -22.65 9.66
N ALA A 388 -12.83 -22.96 10.21
CA ALA A 388 -13.66 -24.08 9.78
C ALA A 388 -14.13 -23.97 8.32
N MET A 389 -14.51 -22.77 7.87
CA MET A 389 -14.94 -22.54 6.48
C MET A 389 -13.80 -22.16 5.52
N SER A 390 -12.54 -22.04 5.96
CA SER A 390 -11.37 -21.63 5.14
C SER A 390 -11.19 -22.44 3.83
N ASN A 391 -11.64 -23.69 3.85
CA ASN A 391 -11.56 -24.63 2.73
C ASN A 391 -12.88 -24.83 1.96
N ASP A 392 -13.95 -24.09 2.30
CA ASP A 392 -15.21 -24.14 1.52
C ASP A 392 -14.94 -23.69 0.09
N THR A 393 -15.30 -24.55 -0.87
CA THR A 393 -15.11 -24.33 -2.30
C THR A 393 -15.71 -23.03 -2.83
N ASN A 394 -16.74 -22.49 -2.17
CA ASN A 394 -17.43 -21.26 -2.57
C ASN A 394 -16.75 -19.98 -2.05
N ARG A 395 -15.88 -20.05 -1.03
CA ARG A 395 -15.25 -18.84 -0.48
C ARG A 395 -14.33 -18.16 -1.48
N SER A 396 -14.37 -16.83 -1.48
CA SER A 396 -13.58 -15.95 -2.33
C SER A 396 -13.05 -14.75 -1.54
N LEU A 397 -11.77 -14.44 -1.78
CA LEU A 397 -11.06 -13.28 -1.25
C LEU A 397 -11.25 -12.06 -2.17
N MET A 398 -11.35 -12.28 -3.49
CA MET A 398 -11.34 -11.23 -4.51
C MET A 398 -12.70 -11.06 -5.22
N GLY A 399 -13.61 -12.02 -5.09
CA GLY A 399 -14.81 -12.10 -5.93
C GLY A 399 -14.58 -12.69 -7.31
N GLY A 400 -15.67 -13.15 -7.92
CA GLY A 400 -15.61 -13.92 -9.18
C GLY A 400 -15.06 -13.13 -10.37
N LYS A 401 -15.38 -11.82 -10.44
CA LYS A 401 -14.91 -10.93 -11.52
C LYS A 401 -13.39 -10.77 -11.50
N GLN A 402 -12.82 -10.49 -10.31
CA GLN A 402 -11.39 -10.25 -10.16
C GLN A 402 -10.58 -11.55 -10.20
N GLU A 403 -11.10 -12.66 -9.68
CA GLU A 403 -10.54 -13.99 -9.90
C GLU A 403 -10.39 -14.29 -11.40
N GLN A 404 -11.47 -14.18 -12.16
CA GLN A 404 -11.45 -14.44 -13.61
C GLN A 404 -10.49 -13.50 -14.35
N TRP A 405 -10.47 -12.22 -13.98
CA TRP A 405 -9.55 -11.22 -14.54
C TRP A 405 -8.09 -11.59 -14.29
N LEU A 406 -7.71 -11.96 -13.06
CA LEU A 406 -6.35 -12.36 -12.71
C LEU A 406 -5.95 -13.65 -13.43
N TYR A 407 -6.82 -14.65 -13.42
CA TYR A 407 -6.52 -15.96 -14.02
C TYR A 407 -6.34 -15.86 -15.54
N ASN A 408 -7.19 -15.08 -16.21
CA ASN A 408 -7.03 -14.76 -17.63
C ASN A 408 -5.73 -13.98 -17.90
N ASN A 409 -5.37 -13.01 -17.05
CA ASN A 409 -4.12 -12.25 -17.21
C ASN A 409 -2.89 -13.16 -17.12
N LEU A 410 -2.78 -13.99 -16.07
CA LEU A 410 -1.62 -14.89 -15.89
C LEU A 410 -1.45 -15.87 -17.06
N ALA A 411 -2.56 -16.46 -17.54
CA ALA A 411 -2.55 -17.35 -18.70
C ALA A 411 -2.19 -16.61 -20.00
N ASN A 412 -2.76 -15.43 -20.24
CA ASN A 412 -2.47 -14.61 -21.42
C ASN A 412 -1.01 -14.11 -21.42
N ASP A 413 -0.44 -13.82 -20.27
CA ASP A 413 0.94 -13.32 -20.14
C ASP A 413 1.97 -14.41 -20.44
N GLN A 414 1.71 -15.62 -19.93
CA GLN A 414 2.47 -16.80 -20.29
C GLN A 414 2.39 -17.08 -21.80
N LYS A 415 1.19 -17.02 -22.38
CA LYS A 415 0.96 -17.21 -23.83
C LYS A 415 1.60 -16.12 -24.69
N SER A 416 1.63 -14.88 -24.21
CA SER A 416 2.11 -13.70 -24.93
C SER A 416 3.61 -13.44 -24.77
N GLY A 417 4.34 -14.35 -24.13
CA GLY A 417 5.79 -14.27 -23.94
C GLY A 417 6.24 -13.15 -22.99
N ILE A 418 5.41 -12.76 -22.02
CA ILE A 418 5.85 -11.82 -20.97
C ILE A 418 6.72 -12.60 -19.99
N GLN A 419 7.95 -12.11 -19.77
CA GLN A 419 8.96 -12.83 -19.01
C GLN A 419 8.54 -12.99 -17.54
N TRP A 420 8.29 -11.91 -16.79
CA TRP A 420 7.90 -11.92 -15.37
C TRP A 420 6.43 -11.54 -15.16
N LYS A 421 5.73 -12.25 -14.26
CA LYS A 421 4.34 -11.96 -13.88
C LYS A 421 4.35 -11.52 -12.43
N ILE A 422 4.18 -10.23 -12.20
CA ILE A 422 4.23 -9.61 -10.87
C ILE A 422 2.80 -9.39 -10.40
N VAL A 423 2.49 -9.80 -9.17
CA VAL A 423 1.18 -9.61 -8.54
C VAL A 423 1.38 -8.81 -7.27
N GLY A 424 0.91 -7.56 -7.26
CA GLY A 424 0.96 -6.69 -6.09
C GLY A 424 -0.35 -6.76 -5.32
N GLN A 425 -0.30 -7.12 -4.04
CA GLN A 425 -1.48 -7.34 -3.21
C GLN A 425 -1.14 -7.19 -1.71
N GLN A 426 -2.15 -7.28 -0.87
CA GLN A 426 -2.17 -6.82 0.50
C GLN A 426 -1.51 -7.82 1.46
N ILE A 427 -2.03 -9.05 1.51
CA ILE A 427 -1.92 -9.98 2.64
C ILE A 427 -1.07 -11.21 2.32
N ILE A 428 -0.47 -11.86 3.32
CA ILE A 428 0.46 -13.00 3.11
C ILE A 428 -0.21 -14.17 2.37
N LEU A 429 0.41 -14.60 1.25
CA LEU A 429 -0.04 -15.67 0.36
C LEU A 429 0.57 -17.04 0.70
N ALA A 430 1.78 -17.09 1.26
CA ALA A 430 2.36 -18.33 1.78
C ALA A 430 1.60 -18.82 3.02
N VAL A 431 1.27 -20.12 3.07
CA VAL A 431 0.71 -20.73 4.28
C VAL A 431 1.74 -20.60 5.40
N THR A 432 1.39 -19.85 6.45
CA THR A 432 2.37 -19.40 7.45
C THR A 432 1.88 -19.72 8.86
N HIS A 433 2.39 -20.84 9.39
CA HIS A 433 2.14 -21.26 10.76
C HIS A 433 2.85 -20.32 11.73
N GLN A 434 2.09 -19.56 12.53
CA GLN A 434 2.60 -18.60 13.51
C GLN A 434 3.16 -19.28 14.77
N GLY A 435 3.01 -20.59 14.91
CA GLY A 435 3.65 -21.38 15.98
C GLY A 435 2.95 -21.31 17.33
N ALA A 436 1.69 -20.84 17.35
CA ALA A 436 0.77 -21.03 18.45
C ALA A 436 0.03 -22.38 18.33
N THR A 437 -0.55 -22.86 19.43
CA THR A 437 -1.32 -24.12 19.49
C THR A 437 -2.81 -23.93 19.15
N ALA A 438 -3.34 -22.74 19.46
CA ALA A 438 -4.57 -22.19 18.89
C ALA A 438 -4.18 -21.08 17.90
N ASP A 439 -5.08 -20.70 16.98
CA ASP A 439 -4.89 -19.58 16.05
C ASP A 439 -3.54 -19.62 15.31
N ALA A 440 -3.22 -20.84 14.85
CA ALA A 440 -1.91 -21.17 14.30
C ALA A 440 -1.61 -20.50 12.95
N TYR A 441 -2.59 -19.86 12.31
CA TYR A 441 -2.50 -19.21 11.00
C TYR A 441 -3.20 -17.85 11.04
N ASN A 442 -2.83 -16.92 10.15
CA ASN A 442 -3.58 -15.67 10.00
C ASN A 442 -4.80 -15.93 9.09
N TYR A 443 -5.98 -16.10 9.68
CA TYR A 443 -7.23 -16.30 8.92
C TYR A 443 -7.79 -15.02 8.30
N ASP A 444 -7.18 -13.87 8.57
CA ASP A 444 -7.35 -12.64 7.79
C ASP A 444 -6.38 -12.57 6.58
N ALA A 445 -5.38 -13.45 6.49
CA ALA A 445 -4.56 -13.63 5.30
C ALA A 445 -5.11 -14.73 4.36
N TRP A 446 -4.35 -15.16 3.35
CA TRP A 446 -4.78 -16.21 2.40
C TRP A 446 -5.02 -17.58 3.06
N ASP A 447 -4.55 -17.79 4.30
CA ASP A 447 -4.89 -18.97 5.10
C ASP A 447 -6.38 -19.02 5.49
N GLY A 448 -7.07 -17.87 5.50
CA GLY A 448 -8.53 -17.78 5.57
C GLY A 448 -9.24 -18.21 4.29
N TYR A 449 -8.56 -18.30 3.15
CA TYR A 449 -9.19 -18.43 1.82
C TYR A 449 -8.53 -19.54 0.97
N LEU A 450 -8.22 -20.68 1.60
CA LEU A 450 -7.52 -21.82 0.99
C LEU A 450 -8.16 -22.32 -0.31
N ALA A 451 -9.50 -22.28 -0.41
CA ALA A 451 -10.20 -22.63 -1.65
C ALA A 451 -9.88 -21.67 -2.81
N ASN A 452 -9.85 -20.35 -2.56
CA ASN A 452 -9.49 -19.35 -3.56
C ASN A 452 -8.00 -19.46 -3.93
N ARG A 453 -7.14 -19.67 -2.93
CA ARG A 453 -5.70 -19.95 -3.10
C ARG A 453 -5.45 -21.14 -4.03
N ARG A 454 -6.20 -22.23 -3.83
CA ARG A 454 -6.17 -23.42 -4.69
C ARG A 454 -6.60 -23.12 -6.13
N ARG A 455 -7.58 -22.24 -6.37
CA ARG A 455 -7.98 -21.83 -7.74
C ARG A 455 -6.88 -21.02 -8.43
N LEU A 456 -6.19 -20.14 -7.71
CA LEU A 456 -5.03 -19.41 -8.21
C LEU A 456 -3.86 -20.35 -8.57
N PHE A 457 -3.47 -21.24 -7.65
CA PHE A 457 -2.34 -22.14 -7.87
C PHE A 457 -2.63 -23.21 -8.93
N ARG A 458 -3.88 -23.68 -9.02
CA ARG A 458 -4.37 -24.49 -10.15
C ARG A 458 -4.16 -23.76 -11.47
N THR A 459 -4.54 -22.49 -11.56
CA THR A 459 -4.39 -21.68 -12.79
C THR A 459 -2.92 -21.57 -13.20
N ILE A 460 -2.02 -21.29 -12.25
CA ILE A 460 -0.57 -21.23 -12.48
C ILE A 460 -0.05 -22.56 -13.02
N ARG A 461 -0.41 -23.67 -12.37
CA ARG A 461 0.03 -25.03 -12.75
C ARG A 461 -0.51 -25.45 -14.12
N GLU A 462 -1.80 -25.26 -14.39
CA GLU A 462 -2.47 -25.77 -15.59
C GLU A 462 -2.13 -24.96 -16.86
N ASN A 463 -1.78 -23.68 -16.70
CA ASN A 463 -1.29 -22.85 -17.80
C ASN A 463 0.24 -22.80 -17.89
N ASN A 464 0.97 -23.56 -17.05
CA ASN A 464 2.44 -23.53 -16.94
C ASN A 464 2.99 -22.09 -16.82
N VAL A 465 2.38 -21.29 -15.95
CA VAL A 465 2.79 -19.89 -15.71
C VAL A 465 4.12 -19.91 -14.96
N GLN A 466 5.14 -19.29 -15.55
CA GLN A 466 6.49 -19.20 -14.99
C GLN A 466 6.85 -17.76 -14.66
N ASN A 467 7.82 -17.60 -13.75
CA ASN A 467 8.35 -16.33 -13.25
C ASN A 467 7.30 -15.48 -12.52
N SER A 468 6.47 -16.16 -11.72
CA SER A 468 5.46 -15.54 -10.86
C SER A 468 6.11 -14.97 -9.59
N ILE A 469 5.99 -13.66 -9.39
CA ILE A 469 6.39 -12.97 -8.17
C ILE A 469 5.16 -12.34 -7.54
N PHE A 470 4.92 -12.63 -6.26
CA PHE A 470 3.88 -12.03 -5.45
C PHE A 470 4.51 -11.05 -4.47
N LEU A 471 3.86 -9.90 -4.28
CA LEU A 471 4.29 -8.84 -3.38
C LEU A 471 3.19 -8.61 -2.35
N SER A 472 3.59 -8.45 -1.09
CA SER A 472 2.68 -8.45 0.06
C SER A 472 3.11 -7.43 1.12
N GLY A 473 2.19 -7.02 1.99
CA GLY A 473 2.37 -6.10 3.11
C GLY A 473 1.71 -6.65 4.38
N ASP A 474 0.74 -5.89 4.93
CA ASP A 474 -0.15 -6.24 6.07
C ASP A 474 0.59 -6.57 7.38
N SER A 475 1.28 -7.70 7.43
CA SER A 475 1.84 -8.38 8.61
C SER A 475 2.92 -7.65 9.43
N HIS A 476 3.24 -6.38 9.13
CA HIS A 476 4.27 -5.52 9.76
C HIS A 476 5.68 -6.16 9.93
N ALA A 477 5.97 -7.21 9.17
CA ALA A 477 7.22 -7.97 9.19
C ALA A 477 7.65 -8.34 7.77
N ALA A 478 8.95 -8.51 7.56
CA ALA A 478 9.52 -8.90 6.28
C ALA A 478 9.56 -10.43 6.14
N TRP A 479 8.98 -10.96 5.06
CA TRP A 479 8.97 -12.40 4.77
C TRP A 479 9.38 -12.65 3.32
N SER A 480 10.04 -13.78 3.07
CA SER A 480 10.21 -14.27 1.70
C SER A 480 10.01 -15.78 1.64
N SER A 481 9.15 -16.21 0.72
CA SER A 481 8.67 -17.60 0.67
C SER A 481 8.71 -18.17 -0.74
N ASP A 482 9.10 -19.43 -0.84
CA ASP A 482 8.74 -20.28 -1.98
C ASP A 482 7.25 -20.63 -1.84
N LEU A 483 6.45 -20.43 -2.90
CA LEU A 483 5.00 -20.64 -2.86
C LEU A 483 4.63 -22.10 -3.13
N ILE A 484 3.98 -22.72 -2.15
CA ILE A 484 3.59 -24.15 -2.16
C ILE A 484 2.07 -24.29 -2.00
N GLU A 485 1.45 -25.20 -2.76
CA GLU A 485 0.08 -25.70 -2.51
C GLU A 485 -0.03 -26.22 -1.06
N ALA A 486 -1.11 -25.87 -0.36
CA ALA A 486 -1.29 -26.17 1.07
C ALA A 486 -1.33 -27.69 1.33
N GLU A 487 -1.90 -28.41 0.38
CA GLU A 487 -1.98 -29.87 0.31
C GLU A 487 -0.60 -30.56 0.22
N LEU A 488 0.43 -29.80 -0.18
CA LEU A 488 1.80 -30.30 -0.36
C LEU A 488 2.74 -29.97 0.81
N LEU A 489 2.25 -29.28 1.85
CA LEU A 489 3.04 -28.94 3.05
C LEU A 489 3.63 -30.17 3.74
N ASN A 490 2.97 -31.33 3.65
CA ASN A 490 3.46 -32.62 4.18
C ASN A 490 4.01 -33.56 3.10
N SER A 491 4.35 -33.04 1.90
CA SER A 491 4.76 -33.83 0.74
C SER A 491 6.24 -33.66 0.38
N THR A 492 6.84 -34.69 -0.24
CA THR A 492 8.17 -34.60 -0.87
C THR A 492 8.15 -33.94 -2.25
N LYS A 493 6.97 -33.57 -2.77
CA LYS A 493 6.83 -32.85 -4.06
C LYS A 493 7.49 -31.46 -4.04
N TYR A 494 7.51 -30.80 -2.88
CA TYR A 494 8.33 -29.64 -2.62
C TYR A 494 9.56 -30.06 -1.81
N ASP A 495 10.74 -29.61 -2.25
CA ASP A 495 12.01 -29.78 -1.57
C ASP A 495 12.60 -28.41 -1.18
N PRO A 496 12.58 -28.01 0.10
CA PRO A 496 13.14 -26.72 0.54
C PRO A 496 14.66 -26.59 0.33
N THR A 497 15.36 -27.72 0.15
CA THR A 497 16.78 -27.73 -0.23
C THR A 497 16.94 -27.08 -1.62
N SER A 498 16.36 -27.67 -2.66
CA SER A 498 16.49 -27.15 -4.02
C SER A 498 15.55 -25.99 -4.36
N GLY A 499 14.45 -25.82 -3.62
CA GLY A 499 13.29 -24.99 -4.00
C GLY A 499 12.37 -25.66 -5.04
N ARG A 500 12.73 -26.86 -5.53
CA ARG A 500 11.97 -27.57 -6.55
C ARG A 500 10.57 -27.92 -6.04
N GLY A 501 9.56 -27.61 -6.85
CA GLY A 501 8.15 -27.83 -6.52
C GLY A 501 7.41 -26.56 -6.11
N SER A 502 8.10 -25.42 -6.03
CA SER A 502 7.47 -24.12 -5.88
C SER A 502 6.76 -23.65 -7.16
N LEU A 503 5.68 -22.87 -6.99
CA LEU A 503 4.88 -22.27 -8.07
C LEU A 503 5.20 -20.79 -8.33
N GLY A 504 6.05 -20.18 -7.50
CA GLY A 504 6.40 -18.77 -7.54
C GLY A 504 7.07 -18.32 -6.25
N VAL A 505 7.46 -17.06 -6.18
CA VAL A 505 8.08 -16.49 -4.96
C VAL A 505 7.22 -15.35 -4.44
N GLU A 506 7.08 -15.29 -3.12
CA GLU A 506 6.51 -14.14 -2.42
C GLU A 506 7.61 -13.30 -1.77
N PHE A 507 7.54 -11.99 -1.96
CA PHE A 507 8.30 -10.98 -1.22
C PHE A 507 7.32 -10.09 -0.45
N ALA A 508 7.15 -10.37 0.84
CA ALA A 508 6.35 -9.54 1.74
C ALA A 508 7.26 -8.49 2.40
N GLY A 509 6.87 -7.21 2.33
CA GLY A 509 7.58 -6.11 2.98
C GLY A 509 7.21 -5.96 4.46
N THR A 510 8.15 -5.45 5.26
CA THR A 510 7.83 -4.91 6.59
C THR A 510 7.10 -3.57 6.45
N ALA A 511 6.50 -3.10 7.54
CA ALA A 511 5.83 -1.81 7.61
C ALA A 511 6.79 -0.62 7.43
N VAL A 512 6.28 0.47 6.87
CA VAL A 512 6.94 1.80 6.82
C VAL A 512 7.15 2.35 8.24
N SER A 513 6.16 2.22 9.12
CA SER A 513 6.23 2.69 10.51
C SER A 513 5.35 1.90 11.49
N SER A 514 4.31 1.19 11.03
CA SER A 514 3.40 0.40 11.88
C SER A 514 4.13 -0.66 12.74
N PRO A 515 3.66 -0.92 13.98
CA PRO A 515 4.45 -1.59 15.01
C PRO A 515 4.77 -3.07 14.70
N PRO A 516 5.84 -3.65 15.26
CA PRO A 516 6.25 -5.01 14.95
C PRO A 516 5.23 -6.08 15.39
N SER A 517 4.82 -6.94 14.46
CA SER A 517 3.89 -8.05 14.71
C SER A 517 4.46 -9.18 15.58
N TYR A 518 5.78 -9.23 15.77
CA TYR A 518 6.42 -10.19 16.68
C TYR A 518 6.24 -9.83 18.16
N GLY A 519 5.62 -8.67 18.46
CA GLY A 519 5.48 -8.11 19.80
C GLY A 519 6.39 -6.91 20.03
N LYS A 520 6.01 -6.05 20.98
CA LYS A 520 6.72 -4.82 21.34
C LYS A 520 7.78 -5.08 22.42
N ASN A 521 8.78 -4.20 22.52
CA ASN A 521 9.80 -4.18 23.58
C ASN A 521 10.69 -5.44 23.69
N LEU A 522 10.81 -6.24 22.62
CA LEU A 522 11.74 -7.36 22.57
C LEU A 522 13.18 -6.89 22.31
N THR A 523 14.16 -7.66 22.80
CA THR A 523 15.57 -7.46 22.44
C THR A 523 15.84 -7.92 20.99
N PRO A 524 16.90 -7.43 20.32
CA PRO A 524 17.29 -7.91 18.99
C PRO A 524 17.46 -9.43 18.92
N GLN A 525 17.99 -10.05 19.99
CA GLN A 525 18.16 -11.50 20.10
C GLN A 525 16.81 -12.23 20.17
N GLN A 526 15.79 -11.66 20.81
CA GLN A 526 14.44 -12.23 20.86
C GLN A 526 13.74 -12.15 19.49
N TYR A 527 13.87 -11.03 18.76
CA TYR A 527 13.37 -10.93 17.38
C TYR A 527 14.04 -11.95 16.45
N VAL A 528 15.36 -12.12 16.54
CA VAL A 528 16.11 -13.14 15.77
C VAL A 528 15.67 -14.55 16.16
N ALA A 529 15.50 -14.86 17.45
CA ALA A 529 15.03 -16.18 17.90
C ALA A 529 13.61 -16.49 17.39
N ARG A 530 12.71 -15.50 17.37
CA ARG A 530 11.36 -15.63 16.79
C ARG A 530 11.40 -15.90 15.29
N ALA A 531 12.25 -15.18 14.53
CA ALA A 531 12.46 -15.42 13.11
C ALA A 531 13.06 -16.81 12.81
N GLN A 532 14.02 -17.26 13.63
CA GLN A 532 14.60 -18.61 13.53
C GLN A 532 13.54 -19.69 13.75
N TYR A 533 12.69 -19.53 14.77
CA TYR A 533 11.59 -20.46 15.02
C TYR A 533 10.57 -20.49 13.87
N LEU A 534 10.16 -19.34 13.35
CA LEU A 534 9.21 -19.26 12.23
C LEU A 534 9.76 -19.89 10.94
N THR A 535 11.02 -19.64 10.59
CA THR A 535 11.69 -20.28 9.44
C THR A 535 11.95 -21.78 9.64
N GLN A 536 12.01 -22.27 10.89
CA GLN A 536 12.14 -23.70 11.22
C GLN A 536 10.82 -24.48 11.18
N ILE A 537 9.66 -23.85 11.40
CA ILE A 537 8.36 -24.54 11.36
C ILE A 537 7.64 -24.43 10.01
N ASN A 538 8.04 -23.48 9.16
CA ASN A 538 7.41 -23.21 7.87
C ASN A 538 8.33 -23.57 6.69
N ARG A 539 8.04 -24.67 5.98
CA ARG A 539 8.88 -25.16 4.86
C ARG A 539 9.04 -24.17 3.70
N GLY A 540 8.01 -23.38 3.41
CA GLY A 540 8.05 -22.39 2.33
C GLY A 540 8.86 -21.15 2.70
N LEU A 541 8.88 -20.79 3.99
CA LEU A 541 9.44 -19.54 4.50
C LEU A 541 10.97 -19.58 4.53
N GLN A 542 11.60 -18.89 3.58
CA GLN A 542 13.05 -18.88 3.37
C GLN A 542 13.75 -17.77 4.16
N PHE A 543 13.05 -16.67 4.43
CA PHE A 543 13.56 -15.54 5.20
C PHE A 543 12.43 -14.90 6.01
N ALA A 544 12.73 -14.52 7.25
CA ALA A 544 11.80 -13.79 8.11
C ALA A 544 12.54 -12.77 8.99
N GLU A 545 11.97 -11.57 9.18
CA GLU A 545 12.51 -10.50 10.02
C GLU A 545 11.35 -9.62 10.52
N GLY A 546 11.33 -9.23 11.80
CA GLY A 546 10.18 -8.54 12.40
C GLY A 546 10.54 -7.38 13.33
N GLN A 547 11.82 -7.10 13.56
CA GLN A 547 12.28 -5.98 14.36
C GLN A 547 12.16 -4.66 13.58
N LEU A 548 12.73 -4.60 12.37
CA LEU A 548 12.92 -3.35 11.65
C LEU A 548 11.68 -2.97 10.81
N ARG A 549 11.42 -1.66 10.76
CA ARG A 549 10.57 -1.02 9.75
C ARG A 549 11.41 -0.73 8.52
N GLY A 550 10.79 -0.46 7.37
CA GLY A 550 11.55 -0.37 6.12
C GLY A 550 10.75 -0.61 4.86
N TYR A 551 11.40 -1.25 3.88
CA TYR A 551 10.87 -1.47 2.53
C TYR A 551 11.70 -2.49 1.74
N VAL A 552 11.22 -2.90 0.56
CA VAL A 552 11.93 -3.81 -0.34
C VAL A 552 12.18 -3.12 -1.68
N THR A 553 13.42 -3.11 -2.18
CA THR A 553 13.71 -2.75 -3.59
C THR A 553 13.89 -4.01 -4.43
N ILE A 554 13.25 -4.09 -5.60
CA ILE A 554 13.35 -5.21 -6.53
C ILE A 554 13.90 -4.70 -7.87
N ASP A 555 14.98 -5.31 -8.35
CA ASP A 555 15.57 -5.10 -9.68
C ASP A 555 15.31 -6.36 -10.53
N ILE A 556 14.62 -6.21 -11.65
CA ILE A 556 14.22 -7.30 -12.55
C ILE A 556 14.88 -7.13 -13.91
N THR A 557 15.51 -8.21 -14.38
CA THR A 557 16.14 -8.35 -15.70
C THR A 557 15.55 -9.55 -16.42
N PRO A 558 15.79 -9.76 -17.74
CA PRO A 558 15.33 -10.96 -18.44
C PRO A 558 15.76 -12.29 -17.77
N PHE A 559 16.87 -12.29 -17.01
CA PHE A 559 17.49 -13.49 -16.45
C PHE A 559 17.22 -13.71 -14.95
N LYS A 560 16.96 -12.66 -14.19
CA LYS A 560 16.69 -12.74 -12.74
C LYS A 560 15.92 -11.54 -12.19
N ALA A 561 15.25 -11.75 -11.07
CA ALA A 561 14.82 -10.72 -10.14
C ALA A 561 15.71 -10.74 -8.89
N THR A 562 16.11 -9.58 -8.38
CA THR A 562 16.91 -9.41 -7.16
C THR A 562 16.16 -8.49 -6.19
N ALA A 563 15.64 -9.04 -5.10
CA ALA A 563 15.02 -8.29 -4.01
C ALA A 563 16.04 -7.96 -2.92
N LYS A 564 16.01 -6.73 -2.41
CA LYS A 564 16.83 -6.26 -1.28
C LYS A 564 15.92 -5.66 -0.23
N TYR A 565 16.04 -6.15 0.99
CA TYR A 565 15.28 -5.68 2.13
C TYR A 565 16.09 -4.62 2.88
N TRP A 566 15.51 -3.44 3.04
CA TRP A 566 16.13 -2.30 3.72
C TRP A 566 15.37 -2.03 5.01
N GLY A 567 16.11 -1.92 6.13
CA GLY A 567 15.55 -1.59 7.44
C GLY A 567 15.98 -0.21 7.92
N THR A 568 15.07 0.57 8.49
CA THR A 568 15.35 1.86 9.15
C THR A 568 15.59 1.62 10.65
N PRO A 569 16.80 1.86 11.19
CA PRO A 569 17.10 1.58 12.60
C PRO A 569 16.35 2.48 13.60
N ASP A 570 15.91 3.65 13.16
CA ASP A 570 15.11 4.60 13.94
C ASP A 570 13.98 5.19 13.06
N ILE A 571 12.79 5.29 13.65
CA ILE A 571 11.60 5.93 13.07
C ILE A 571 11.09 7.11 13.93
N LEU A 572 11.70 7.37 15.09
CA LEU A 572 11.27 8.41 16.02
C LEU A 572 11.94 9.77 15.74
N THR A 573 12.96 9.81 14.89
CA THR A 573 13.55 11.05 14.36
C THR A 573 13.53 11.07 12.82
N PRO A 574 13.31 12.22 12.15
CA PRO A 574 13.39 12.30 10.69
C PRO A 574 14.82 12.06 10.20
N ASN A 575 15.03 11.04 9.36
CA ASN A 575 16.33 10.73 8.77
C ASN A 575 16.20 9.88 7.48
N THR A 576 17.33 9.63 6.81
CA THR A 576 17.42 8.73 5.64
C THR A 576 18.34 7.53 5.91
N ASN A 577 18.51 7.13 7.17
CA ASN A 577 19.41 6.05 7.56
C ASN A 577 18.72 4.70 7.36
N GLU A 578 19.39 3.82 6.64
CA GLU A 578 18.93 2.47 6.35
C GLU A 578 20.06 1.45 6.44
N THR A 579 19.73 0.19 6.66
CA THR A 579 20.64 -0.95 6.62
C THR A 579 20.12 -2.01 5.67
N LEU A 580 21.02 -2.64 4.91
CA LEU A 580 20.68 -3.77 4.06
C LEU A 580 20.56 -5.03 4.93
N ILE A 581 19.36 -5.57 5.05
CA ILE A 581 19.07 -6.76 5.87
C ILE A 581 19.47 -8.03 5.12
N VAL A 582 18.95 -8.21 3.89
CA VAL A 582 19.17 -9.40 3.07
C VAL A 582 19.07 -9.06 1.58
N THR A 583 19.80 -9.78 0.73
CA THR A 583 19.61 -9.79 -0.73
C THR A 583 19.17 -11.19 -1.18
N LEU A 584 18.05 -11.28 -1.88
CA LEU A 584 17.45 -12.53 -2.36
C LEU A 584 17.26 -12.47 -3.87
N GLU A 585 17.45 -13.60 -4.56
CA GLU A 585 17.37 -13.66 -6.02
C GLU A 585 16.45 -14.77 -6.51
N VAL A 586 15.71 -14.53 -7.59
CA VAL A 586 14.95 -15.54 -8.34
C VAL A 586 15.51 -15.57 -9.75
N LYS A 587 15.96 -16.72 -10.24
CA LYS A 587 16.39 -16.85 -11.65
C LYS A 587 15.18 -17.18 -12.52
N ALA A 588 15.21 -16.67 -13.75
CA ALA A 588 14.22 -17.00 -14.76
C ALA A 588 14.08 -18.53 -14.94
N GLY A 589 12.84 -19.00 -15.00
CA GLY A 589 12.46 -20.41 -15.14
C GLY A 589 12.49 -21.23 -13.84
N GLN A 590 12.95 -20.68 -12.70
CA GLN A 590 13.06 -21.46 -11.46
C GLN A 590 11.78 -21.48 -10.60
N ASN A 591 10.99 -20.41 -10.59
CA ASN A 591 9.81 -20.24 -9.72
C ASN A 591 10.08 -20.38 -8.20
N HIS A 592 11.34 -20.41 -7.77
CA HIS A 592 11.75 -20.48 -6.37
C HIS A 592 12.92 -19.51 -6.11
N LEU A 593 13.17 -19.21 -4.84
CA LEU A 593 14.35 -18.43 -4.45
C LEU A 593 15.64 -19.18 -4.81
N SER A 594 16.70 -18.44 -5.13
CA SER A 594 18.01 -19.00 -5.44
C SER A 594 18.67 -19.55 -4.16
N ARG A 595 19.41 -20.66 -4.29
CA ARG A 595 20.24 -21.21 -3.21
C ARG A 595 21.73 -21.17 -3.60
N PRO A 596 22.65 -20.95 -2.64
CA PRO A 596 22.39 -20.64 -1.23
C PRO A 596 21.77 -19.24 -1.06
N LEU A 597 20.83 -19.12 -0.11
CA LEU A 597 20.16 -17.86 0.23
C LEU A 597 21.20 -16.79 0.61
N ASN A 598 20.95 -15.52 0.26
CA ASN A 598 21.84 -14.39 0.54
C ASN A 598 23.30 -14.60 0.08
N GLY A 599 23.50 -15.41 -0.97
CA GLY A 599 24.84 -15.80 -1.44
C GLY A 599 25.64 -16.63 -0.43
N GLY A 600 24.96 -17.32 0.50
CA GLY A 600 25.57 -18.07 1.60
C GLY A 600 26.01 -17.23 2.80
N LYS A 601 25.64 -15.95 2.86
CA LYS A 601 25.97 -15.05 3.98
C LYS A 601 24.86 -15.05 5.03
N ASN A 602 25.24 -15.12 6.30
CA ASN A 602 24.32 -14.88 7.41
C ASN A 602 23.78 -13.44 7.38
N VAL A 603 22.60 -13.24 7.97
CA VAL A 603 21.95 -11.94 8.17
C VAL A 603 22.19 -11.44 9.59
N ALA A 604 22.25 -10.12 9.78
CA ALA A 604 22.37 -9.51 11.10
C ALA A 604 21.01 -9.33 11.80
N TYR A 605 19.93 -9.22 11.01
CA TYR A 605 18.54 -9.11 11.47
C TYR A 605 17.72 -10.25 10.86
N GLY A 606 16.82 -10.81 11.66
CA GLY A 606 15.96 -11.92 11.24
C GLY A 606 16.69 -13.25 11.10
N ALA A 607 16.17 -14.13 10.26
CA ALA A 607 16.70 -15.46 10.02
C ALA A 607 16.51 -15.92 8.57
N LEU A 608 17.48 -16.68 8.07
CA LEU A 608 17.36 -17.49 6.85
C LEU A 608 17.02 -18.93 7.24
N GLN A 609 16.22 -19.62 6.43
CA GLN A 609 15.99 -21.05 6.58
C GLN A 609 17.32 -21.80 6.35
N SER A 610 17.89 -22.33 7.44
CA SER A 610 19.20 -22.99 7.48
C SER A 610 19.13 -24.50 7.69
N SER A 611 17.96 -25.01 8.07
CA SER A 611 17.67 -26.43 8.27
C SER A 611 16.28 -26.78 7.74
N VAL A 612 16.11 -28.03 7.30
CA VAL A 612 14.81 -28.54 6.85
C VAL A 612 14.08 -29.18 8.02
N VAL A 613 12.78 -28.88 8.12
CA VAL A 613 11.85 -29.42 9.11
C VAL A 613 11.88 -30.95 9.11
N LYS A 614 12.37 -31.57 10.19
CA LYS A 614 12.12 -33.00 10.45
C LYS A 614 10.70 -33.16 10.96
N TYR A 615 9.99 -34.10 10.35
CA TYR A 615 8.57 -34.32 10.56
C TYR A 615 8.37 -35.77 11.02
N GLY A 616 7.71 -35.95 12.16
CA GLY A 616 7.72 -37.18 12.96
C GLY A 616 6.99 -38.39 12.35
N SER A 617 7.11 -39.52 13.04
CA SER A 617 6.46 -40.79 12.70
C SER A 617 5.13 -41.02 13.42
N ASP A 618 4.55 -39.97 14.02
CA ASP A 618 3.29 -39.98 14.79
C ASP A 618 2.04 -39.75 13.91
N GLY A 619 2.22 -39.59 12.61
CA GLY A 619 1.13 -39.35 11.64
C GLY A 619 0.70 -37.89 11.54
N LEU A 620 1.18 -37.00 12.41
CA LEU A 620 0.89 -35.56 12.36
C LEU A 620 2.03 -34.79 11.69
N ARG A 621 2.14 -34.99 10.37
CA ARG A 621 3.13 -34.42 9.43
C ARG A 621 4.45 -35.23 9.44
N GLY A 622 4.86 -35.83 8.29
CA GLY A 622 6.00 -36.78 8.21
C GLY A 622 7.06 -36.50 7.12
N TRP A 623 8.36 -36.55 7.48
CA TRP A 623 9.54 -36.44 6.61
C TRP A 623 10.82 -36.76 7.40
N ASN A 624 11.58 -37.76 6.96
CA ASN A 624 12.79 -38.27 7.63
C ASN A 624 14.07 -38.00 6.80
N GLY A 625 14.24 -36.78 6.31
CA GLY A 625 15.48 -36.35 5.67
C GLY A 625 16.40 -35.60 6.65
N THR A 626 17.65 -35.42 6.23
CA THR A 626 18.65 -34.59 6.91
C THR A 626 19.10 -33.46 5.99
N ALA A 627 19.23 -32.26 6.54
CA ALA A 627 19.59 -31.05 5.81
C ALA A 627 21.11 -30.94 5.55
N TYR A 628 21.48 -29.89 4.81
CA TYR A 628 22.82 -29.52 4.34
C TYR A 628 23.97 -29.74 5.35
N PRO A 629 25.18 -30.06 4.85
CA PRO A 629 26.39 -29.93 5.66
C PRO A 629 26.62 -28.45 6.02
N ALA A 630 26.86 -28.18 7.29
CA ALA A 630 27.30 -26.86 7.73
C ALA A 630 28.60 -26.47 7.00
N ALA A 631 28.73 -25.21 6.62
CA ALA A 631 29.99 -24.68 6.13
C ALA A 631 31.05 -24.87 7.22
N ALA A 632 32.11 -25.62 6.93
CA ALA A 632 33.16 -25.90 7.90
C ALA A 632 33.80 -24.58 8.36
N ALA A 633 33.87 -24.38 9.68
CA ALA A 633 34.62 -23.26 10.24
C ALA A 633 36.09 -23.36 9.78
N PRO A 634 36.76 -22.22 9.47
CA PRO A 634 38.15 -22.23 9.05
C PRO A 634 39.01 -22.86 10.17
N ALA A 635 39.75 -23.91 9.82
CA ALA A 635 40.57 -24.64 10.78
C ALA A 635 41.67 -23.72 11.34
N SER A 636 41.60 -23.45 12.64
CA SER A 636 42.71 -22.83 13.37
C SER A 636 43.90 -23.80 13.39
N SER A 637 45.02 -23.40 12.81
CA SER A 637 46.25 -24.19 12.79
C SER A 637 46.84 -24.33 14.20
N SER A 638 46.65 -25.49 14.83
CA SER A 638 47.31 -25.82 16.10
C SER A 638 48.75 -26.28 15.86
N THR A 639 49.71 -25.40 16.09
CA THR A 639 51.10 -25.83 16.33
C THR A 639 51.22 -26.48 17.71
N SER A 640 51.87 -27.64 17.74
CA SER A 640 52.04 -28.47 18.93
C SER A 640 52.99 -27.88 19.97
N SER A 641 52.63 -28.00 21.25
CA SER A 641 53.62 -28.12 22.34
C SER A 641 53.08 -28.99 23.47
N SER A 642 53.87 -29.97 23.88
CA SER A 642 53.56 -30.98 24.90
C SER A 642 53.76 -30.48 26.33
N SER A 643 52.89 -30.90 27.25
CA SER A 643 53.31 -31.28 28.60
C SER A 643 52.27 -32.17 29.31
N SER A 644 52.78 -33.19 29.99
CA SER A 644 52.05 -34.12 30.84
C SER A 644 51.94 -33.59 32.27
N THR A 645 50.79 -33.81 32.94
CA THR A 645 50.78 -34.46 34.27
C THR A 645 49.41 -34.98 34.67
N SER A 646 49.43 -36.04 35.47
CA SER A 646 48.30 -36.62 36.19
C SER A 646 47.96 -35.85 37.47
N LEU A 647 46.71 -35.94 37.93
CA LEU A 647 46.38 -36.54 39.24
C LEU A 647 44.86 -36.63 39.49
N SER A 648 44.50 -37.43 40.48
CA SER A 648 43.16 -37.93 40.79
C SER A 648 42.63 -37.37 42.13
N THR A 649 41.47 -37.87 42.58
CA THR A 649 40.82 -37.65 43.91
C THR A 649 40.14 -36.29 44.12
N SER A 650 39.08 -36.11 44.91
CA SER A 650 37.84 -36.84 45.32
C SER A 650 37.32 -36.21 46.63
N SER A 651 36.08 -36.50 47.08
CA SER A 651 35.36 -35.96 48.26
C SER A 651 34.90 -34.47 48.12
N ALA A 652 33.68 -34.04 48.45
CA ALA A 652 32.78 -34.28 49.61
C ALA A 652 33.31 -33.63 50.92
N SER A 653 32.56 -32.89 51.75
CA SER A 653 31.10 -32.74 51.91
C SER A 653 30.71 -31.44 52.69
N SER A 654 29.40 -31.14 52.83
CA SER A 654 28.74 -30.36 53.93
C SER A 654 29.08 -28.85 54.12
N SER A 655 28.21 -27.95 54.57
CA SER A 655 26.77 -27.99 54.95
C SER A 655 26.19 -26.58 55.22
N SER A 656 24.85 -26.41 55.03
CA SER A 656 23.93 -25.40 55.67
C SER A 656 24.28 -23.90 55.60
N SER A 657 23.39 -22.94 55.27
CA SER A 657 21.93 -22.89 55.06
C SER A 657 21.57 -21.62 54.22
N SER A 658 20.35 -21.09 54.03
CA SER A 658 19.01 -21.34 54.62
C SER A 658 17.84 -20.96 53.67
N ALA A 659 16.62 -21.00 54.20
CA ALA A 659 15.30 -20.77 53.61
C ALA A 659 15.04 -19.45 52.82
N SER A 660 14.31 -19.57 51.69
CA SER A 660 12.92 -19.07 51.47
C SER A 660 12.58 -19.06 49.97
N THR A 661 11.86 -20.06 49.45
CA THR A 661 10.41 -20.00 49.15
C THR A 661 9.93 -18.83 48.27
N SER A 662 9.83 -19.05 46.97
CA SER A 662 8.53 -18.99 46.25
C SER A 662 8.68 -19.48 44.81
N ALA A 663 7.79 -20.38 44.38
CA ALA A 663 7.67 -20.76 42.98
C ALA A 663 6.63 -19.84 42.31
N SER A 664 6.93 -19.35 41.11
CA SER A 664 5.93 -18.75 40.23
C SER A 664 6.14 -19.27 38.81
N ALA A 665 5.16 -20.05 38.34
CA ALA A 665 5.04 -20.37 36.92
C ALA A 665 4.38 -19.17 36.23
N SER A 666 5.04 -18.61 35.22
CA SER A 666 4.52 -17.51 34.41
C SER A 666 4.17 -18.01 33.01
N ALA A 667 2.91 -18.39 32.82
CA ALA A 667 2.34 -18.52 31.49
C ALA A 667 2.13 -17.11 30.91
N SER A 668 2.73 -16.82 29.75
CA SER A 668 2.61 -15.52 29.08
C SER A 668 1.50 -15.57 28.04
N ALA A 669 0.33 -15.01 28.37
CA ALA A 669 -0.76 -14.81 27.43
C ALA A 669 -0.53 -13.56 26.58
N SER A 670 -0.79 -13.67 25.28
CA SER A 670 -0.88 -12.55 24.34
C SER A 670 -2.06 -11.65 24.67
N ALA A 671 -1.85 -10.32 24.63
CA ALA A 671 -2.88 -9.35 24.97
C ALA A 671 -3.93 -9.21 23.87
N SER A 672 -5.02 -9.97 23.98
CA SER A 672 -6.30 -9.67 23.33
C SER A 672 -6.99 -8.53 24.07
N ALA A 673 -7.29 -7.42 23.40
CA ALA A 673 -8.10 -6.36 23.98
C ALA A 673 -9.59 -6.73 23.87
N SER A 674 -10.19 -7.18 24.98
CA SER A 674 -11.64 -7.43 25.06
C SER A 674 -12.31 -6.44 26.02
N ALA A 675 -13.14 -5.55 25.47
CA ALA A 675 -13.96 -4.64 26.25
C ALA A 675 -15.28 -5.33 26.64
N SER A 676 -15.38 -5.85 27.87
CA SER A 676 -16.63 -6.39 28.41
C SER A 676 -17.30 -5.40 29.37
N ALA A 677 -18.31 -4.68 28.91
CA ALA A 677 -19.15 -3.84 29.77
C ALA A 677 -20.23 -4.69 30.47
N SER A 678 -20.16 -4.80 31.80
CA SER A 678 -21.18 -5.45 32.61
C SER A 678 -22.24 -4.46 33.09
N ALA A 679 -23.49 -4.65 32.66
CA ALA A 679 -24.65 -3.96 33.22
C ALA A 679 -25.51 -4.97 33.98
N SER A 680 -25.46 -4.92 35.31
CA SER A 680 -26.33 -5.72 36.19
C SER A 680 -27.70 -5.07 36.34
N ALA A 681 -28.77 -5.83 36.11
CA ALA A 681 -30.14 -5.41 36.41
C ALA A 681 -30.86 -6.49 37.24
N SER A 682 -31.28 -6.13 38.46
CA SER A 682 -32.19 -6.95 39.27
C SER A 682 -32.83 -6.13 40.41
N ALA A 683 -33.90 -5.39 40.10
CA ALA A 683 -35.01 -4.98 40.98
C ALA A 683 -35.95 -4.04 40.20
#